data_AF-A0AAV8RCA2-F1
#
_entry.id   AF-A0AAV8RCA2-F1
#
_cell.length_a   1.000
_cell.length_b   1.000
_cell.length_c   1.000
_cell.angle_alpha   90.00
_cell.angle_beta   90.00
_cell.angle_gamma   90.00
#
_symmetry.space_group_name_H-M   'P 1'
#
loop_
_entity.id
_entity.type
_entity.pdbx_description
1 polymer ?
#
loop_
_entity_poly.entity_id
_entity_poly.type
_entity_poly.pdbx_seq_one_letter_code
_entity_poly.pdbx_strand_id
1 'polypeptide(L)'
;MDQSLPSRYPPLLASSSPYSSANRRLRVLAVLMAVLLVGIVAIDVIVRGRGPRDRTILRPTDAIPRSRGPADGVSEKSSRSGLSSSATAGVEGPEEYFQWTKEMLQWQRTAFHFQPLDNWMNAPLFYQGWYHFFYQYNPSSPVWGNITWGHAISRDLVRWLHLPLALVPDHWYDSRGVWTGSATLLPPDGRPAVLYTGATDDSVQVQNLVFPADPADPLLLRWSKSDANPVLLPPPGVGPQDFRDPTTAWADATGSSWRVAIGTKDESHAGIALVYRTTDFLTYELLPGVLRRVAGTGMWECVDFYPVSTGGVAAGEGLDTSAAAGDGVKHVLKASMDDDRHDYYAIGSYDLEKNVWVPDDAEADVGIGLRYDWGTFYASKTFYDPAKRRRVLWGWVGEMDSEGADVRKGWASIQAIPRTVVFDVKTGSNLIQWPVEEVESLRMNSRNFSGITVAPGSVIPLDVASATQLDIEAEFVIDEAALTATTEADVGYNCSTSGGAAARGMLGPFGLLVLTDKALSEQTAVYFYLARERDGRLRAHFCQDESRSSKANDIVKRVVGSTVPVLDGEKLSLRILVDHSIVESFAQKGRTCITSRVYPTEAIYGDARVFLFNNATNAVVITKSLTTWQLNSTYNHPYDSSKGFSLFRTL
;
A
#
# COMPACT_ATOMS: atom_id res chain seq x y z
N MET A 1 40.83 54.62 -61.01
CA MET A 1 41.75 54.65 -59.84
C MET A 1 41.73 53.25 -59.27
N ASP A 2 42.49 52.34 -59.87
CA ASP A 2 42.07 50.94 -59.94
C ASP A 2 43.23 50.02 -60.32
N GLN A 3 43.09 48.73 -59.99
CA GLN A 3 43.90 47.58 -60.46
C GLN A 3 45.39 47.54 -60.01
N SER A 4 46.02 46.37 -59.80
CA SER A 4 45.53 44.97 -59.91
C SER A 4 46.35 43.93 -59.09
N LEU A 5 45.71 42.77 -58.92
CA LEU A 5 46.22 41.37 -58.88
C LEU A 5 47.47 41.11 -59.80
N PRO A 6 48.16 39.91 -59.79
CA PRO A 6 47.72 38.60 -59.27
C PRO A 6 48.77 37.60 -58.67
N SER A 7 48.26 36.54 -58.00
CA SER A 7 48.81 35.15 -57.99
C SER A 7 50.19 34.87 -57.29
N ARG A 8 50.71 33.63 -57.13
CA ARG A 8 50.32 32.26 -57.58
C ARG A 8 50.82 31.16 -56.58
N TYR A 9 50.58 29.88 -56.89
CA TYR A 9 50.84 28.68 -56.06
C TYR A 9 52.33 28.21 -56.01
N PRO A 10 52.72 27.29 -55.06
CA PRO A 10 54.11 26.87 -54.78
C PRO A 10 54.53 25.58 -55.54
N PRO A 11 55.74 24.99 -55.38
CA PRO A 11 56.03 24.08 -54.23
C PRO A 11 57.51 23.94 -53.74
N LEU A 12 57.65 23.49 -52.47
CA LEU A 12 58.63 22.56 -51.83
C LEU A 12 60.16 22.47 -52.15
N LEU A 13 60.91 22.08 -51.07
CA LEU A 13 62.31 21.58 -50.98
C LEU A 13 63.43 22.64 -51.19
N ALA A 14 64.23 23.02 -50.17
CA ALA A 14 65.35 22.31 -49.51
C ALA A 14 66.66 22.34 -50.33
N SER A 15 67.85 22.71 -49.80
CA SER A 15 68.27 23.23 -48.47
C SER A 15 69.68 23.91 -48.61
N SER A 16 70.62 24.13 -47.67
CA SER A 16 70.83 23.72 -46.25
C SER A 16 72.07 24.41 -45.61
N SER A 17 71.96 24.90 -44.35
CA SER A 17 73.03 24.90 -43.32
C SER A 17 74.27 25.84 -43.52
N PRO A 18 75.26 25.96 -42.57
CA PRO A 18 75.42 25.24 -41.30
C PRO A 18 75.92 26.02 -40.04
N TYR A 19 75.90 25.32 -38.89
CA TYR A 19 76.76 25.43 -37.68
C TYR A 19 76.80 26.75 -36.85
N SER A 20 76.98 26.73 -35.51
CA SER A 20 76.97 25.63 -34.53
C SER A 20 76.40 26.08 -33.17
N SER A 21 75.78 25.17 -32.40
CA SER A 21 75.24 25.50 -31.05
C SER A 21 75.07 24.27 -30.14
N ALA A 22 75.99 23.30 -30.22
CA ALA A 22 75.90 22.01 -29.52
C ALA A 22 75.64 22.13 -28.00
N ASN A 23 76.29 23.06 -27.32
CA ASN A 23 76.26 23.18 -25.86
C ASN A 23 74.92 23.71 -25.28
N ARG A 24 73.99 24.22 -26.11
CA ARG A 24 72.63 24.53 -25.63
C ARG A 24 71.71 23.30 -25.62
N ARG A 25 71.97 22.30 -26.47
CA ARG A 25 71.08 21.13 -26.62
C ARG A 25 71.18 20.13 -25.47
N LEU A 26 72.37 19.85 -24.92
CA LEU A 26 72.50 18.91 -23.78
C LEU A 26 71.74 19.36 -22.53
N ARG A 27 71.77 20.65 -22.17
CA ARG A 27 71.05 21.15 -20.99
C ARG A 27 69.52 21.08 -21.17
N VAL A 28 69.01 21.37 -22.36
CA VAL A 28 67.58 21.22 -22.68
C VAL A 28 67.15 19.75 -22.68
N LEU A 29 67.97 18.86 -23.24
CA LEU A 29 67.69 17.42 -23.25
C LEU A 29 67.69 16.81 -21.84
N ALA A 30 68.62 17.24 -20.96
CA ALA A 30 68.65 16.81 -19.56
C ALA A 30 67.39 17.26 -18.78
N VAL A 31 66.93 18.50 -18.99
CA VAL A 31 65.69 19.01 -18.38
C VAL A 31 64.46 18.27 -18.92
N LEU A 32 64.38 18.03 -20.23
CA LEU A 32 63.28 17.26 -20.82
C LEU A 32 63.26 15.81 -20.33
N MET A 33 64.41 15.15 -20.20
CA MET A 33 64.51 13.80 -19.62
C MET A 33 64.12 13.77 -18.14
N ALA A 34 64.47 14.80 -17.36
CA ALA A 34 64.05 14.91 -15.96
C ALA A 34 62.54 15.13 -15.84
N VAL A 35 61.95 15.99 -16.68
CA VAL A 35 60.48 16.19 -16.73
C VAL A 35 59.77 14.92 -17.20
N LEU A 36 60.33 14.18 -18.16
CA LEU A 36 59.78 12.90 -18.61
C LEU A 36 59.86 11.83 -17.50
N LEU A 37 60.96 11.76 -16.74
CA LEU A 37 61.10 10.87 -15.60
C LEU A 37 60.13 11.23 -14.46
N VAL A 38 59.95 12.51 -14.14
CA VAL A 38 58.94 12.96 -13.16
C VAL A 38 57.53 12.66 -13.65
N GLY A 39 57.25 12.83 -14.94
CA GLY A 39 55.98 12.44 -15.56
C GLY A 39 55.72 10.93 -15.51
N ILE A 40 56.73 10.11 -15.81
CA ILE A 40 56.65 8.64 -15.73
C ILE A 40 56.49 8.19 -14.27
N VAL A 41 57.21 8.77 -13.31
CA VAL A 41 57.03 8.46 -11.88
C VAL A 41 55.67 8.94 -11.36
N ALA A 42 55.15 10.09 -11.81
CA ALA A 42 53.81 10.53 -11.46
C ALA A 42 52.73 9.59 -12.04
N ILE A 43 52.90 9.14 -13.29
CA ILE A 43 52.03 8.13 -13.92
C ILE A 43 52.15 6.79 -13.18
N ASP A 44 53.36 6.36 -12.81
CA ASP A 44 53.58 5.10 -12.06
C ASP A 44 53.02 5.18 -10.63
N VAL A 45 53.02 6.35 -9.99
CA VAL A 45 52.31 6.59 -8.71
C VAL A 45 50.79 6.60 -8.90
N ILE A 46 50.26 7.15 -10.00
CA ILE A 46 48.83 7.11 -10.33
C ILE A 46 48.38 5.68 -10.72
N VAL A 47 49.24 4.90 -11.38
CA VAL A 47 48.98 3.53 -11.86
C VAL A 47 49.20 2.50 -10.75
N ARG A 48 50.18 2.65 -9.86
CA ARG A 48 50.32 1.80 -8.65
C ARG A 48 49.38 2.23 -7.53
N GLY A 49 49.02 3.51 -7.45
CA GLY A 49 47.86 3.99 -6.67
C GLY A 49 46.53 3.47 -7.22
N ARG A 50 46.51 3.00 -8.48
CA ARG A 50 45.44 2.20 -9.11
C ARG A 50 45.87 0.76 -9.38
N GLY A 51 46.83 0.23 -8.61
CA GLY A 51 47.05 -1.20 -8.56
C GLY A 51 45.73 -1.87 -8.16
N PRO A 52 45.41 -3.07 -8.67
CA PRO A 52 44.14 -3.70 -8.41
C PRO A 52 44.02 -3.96 -6.91
N ARG A 53 43.22 -3.12 -6.23
CA ARG A 53 42.61 -3.53 -4.98
C ARG A 53 41.63 -4.63 -5.33
N ASP A 54 42.12 -5.86 -5.27
CA ASP A 54 41.31 -7.05 -5.07
C ASP A 54 40.71 -7.02 -3.64
N ARG A 55 39.97 -5.94 -3.36
CA ARG A 55 38.62 -6.15 -2.89
C ARG A 55 37.91 -6.77 -4.08
N THR A 56 37.79 -8.09 -4.00
CA THR A 56 36.53 -8.75 -4.26
C THR A 56 35.45 -7.88 -3.61
N ILE A 57 34.87 -6.99 -4.41
CA ILE A 57 33.46 -6.68 -4.29
C ILE A 57 32.79 -8.02 -4.62
N LEU A 58 32.74 -8.87 -3.60
CA LEU A 58 31.46 -9.45 -3.24
C LEU A 58 30.46 -8.30 -3.42
N ARG A 59 29.64 -8.39 -4.46
CA ARG A 59 28.28 -7.87 -4.31
C ARG A 59 27.80 -8.38 -2.94
N PRO A 60 27.07 -7.59 -2.15
CA PRO A 60 26.25 -8.19 -1.10
C PRO A 60 25.51 -9.34 -1.81
N THR A 61 25.83 -10.59 -1.48
CA THR A 61 25.52 -11.75 -2.34
C THR A 61 24.02 -11.79 -2.48
N ASP A 62 23.49 -11.35 -3.64
CA ASP A 62 22.22 -10.59 -3.74
C ASP A 62 21.21 -11.15 -2.76
N ALA A 63 21.04 -10.43 -1.63
CA ALA A 63 20.79 -11.04 -0.32
C ALA A 63 19.35 -11.51 -0.17
N ILE A 64 19.04 -12.60 -0.89
CA ILE A 64 17.71 -13.17 -1.12
C ILE A 64 16.95 -13.05 0.19
N PRO A 65 15.96 -12.13 0.28
CA PRO A 65 15.24 -11.84 1.51
C PRO A 65 14.81 -13.15 2.15
N ARG A 66 15.47 -13.45 3.27
CA ARG A 66 15.34 -14.76 3.91
C ARG A 66 13.88 -14.93 4.27
N SER A 67 13.35 -16.11 3.99
CA SER A 67 12.03 -16.48 4.47
C SER A 67 11.95 -16.24 5.97
N ARG A 68 10.85 -15.63 6.40
CA ARG A 68 10.73 -15.02 7.72
C ARG A 68 10.00 -15.98 8.65
N GLY A 69 10.60 -16.23 9.81
CA GLY A 69 10.02 -17.06 10.84
C GLY A 69 9.09 -16.25 11.76
N PRO A 70 8.38 -16.91 12.69
CA PRO A 70 7.61 -16.23 13.73
C PRO A 70 8.44 -15.23 14.57
N ALA A 71 9.77 -15.36 14.60
CA ALA A 71 10.63 -14.41 15.33
C ALA A 71 10.72 -13.01 14.69
N ASP A 72 10.40 -12.87 13.39
CA ASP A 72 10.65 -11.65 12.62
C ASP A 72 9.44 -10.68 12.57
N GLY A 73 8.26 -11.14 12.99
CA GLY A 73 7.00 -10.39 13.04
C GLY A 73 6.42 -10.03 11.66
N VAL A 74 5.42 -9.14 11.62
CA VAL A 74 4.93 -8.52 10.36
C VAL A 74 4.92 -6.99 10.39
N SER A 75 5.36 -6.37 11.50
CA SER A 75 5.40 -4.92 11.66
C SER A 75 6.52 -4.31 10.81
N GLU A 76 6.24 -3.22 10.08
CA GLU A 76 7.27 -2.46 9.35
C GLU A 76 8.45 -2.05 10.26
N LYS A 77 8.17 -1.91 11.56
CA LYS A 77 9.09 -1.46 12.61
C LYS A 77 10.28 -2.40 12.83
N SER A 78 10.18 -3.70 12.51
CA SER A 78 11.30 -4.66 12.69
C SER A 78 12.38 -4.62 11.61
N SER A 79 12.13 -3.98 10.45
CA SER A 79 13.07 -3.95 9.31
C SER A 79 14.10 -2.81 9.35
N ARG A 80 13.96 -1.85 10.26
CA ARG A 80 14.71 -0.56 10.22
C ARG A 80 16.21 -0.68 10.53
N SER A 81 16.70 -1.84 10.98
CA SER A 81 18.13 -2.08 11.27
C SER A 81 19.01 -2.30 10.03
N GLY A 82 18.44 -2.36 8.81
CA GLY A 82 19.17 -2.78 7.60
C GLY A 82 19.79 -1.68 6.73
N LEU A 83 19.26 -0.44 6.75
CA LEU A 83 19.47 0.53 5.66
C LEU A 83 19.98 1.93 6.08
N SER A 84 20.56 2.07 7.28
CA SER A 84 21.30 3.28 7.69
C SER A 84 22.83 3.05 7.62
N SER A 85 23.38 2.94 6.41
CA SER A 85 24.82 2.67 6.21
C SER A 85 25.50 3.52 5.13
N SER A 86 25.07 4.78 4.97
CA SER A 86 25.94 5.79 4.33
C SER A 86 25.72 7.20 4.91
N ALA A 87 26.80 7.99 4.93
CA ALA A 87 26.82 9.44 5.19
C ALA A 87 26.39 9.96 6.59
N THR A 88 27.00 9.47 7.67
CA THR A 88 28.00 10.25 8.45
C THR A 88 28.63 9.40 9.56
N ALA A 89 29.84 9.77 10.00
CA ALA A 89 30.53 9.10 11.10
C ALA A 89 30.55 10.01 12.34
N GLY A 90 30.09 9.51 13.49
CA GLY A 90 30.36 10.11 14.80
C GLY A 90 29.21 10.85 15.49
N VAL A 91 28.07 10.19 15.69
CA VAL A 91 27.19 10.46 16.86
C VAL A 91 26.73 9.13 17.46
N GLU A 92 27.49 8.60 18.41
CA GLU A 92 26.96 7.58 19.34
C GLU A 92 26.26 8.30 20.49
N GLY A 93 24.96 8.53 20.31
CA GLY A 93 24.03 8.95 21.36
C GLY A 93 22.81 8.05 21.35
N PRO A 94 22.06 7.93 22.47
CA PRO A 94 20.77 7.26 22.44
C PRO A 94 19.82 8.01 21.50
N GLU A 95 19.02 7.30 20.71
CA GLU A 95 17.91 7.94 19.99
C GLU A 95 16.91 8.49 21.01
N GLU A 96 16.79 9.82 21.08
CA GLU A 96 15.83 10.48 21.98
C GLU A 96 14.41 10.28 21.45
N TYR A 97 13.78 9.17 21.84
CA TYR A 97 12.35 8.91 21.58
C TYR A 97 11.50 10.10 22.02
N PHE A 98 10.49 10.45 21.22
CA PHE A 98 9.57 11.52 21.56
C PHE A 98 8.85 11.24 22.89
N GLN A 99 8.68 12.31 23.68
CA GLN A 99 8.09 12.27 25.01
C GLN A 99 6.57 12.39 24.93
N TRP A 100 5.95 11.36 24.35
CA TRP A 100 4.51 11.25 24.19
C TRP A 100 3.76 11.40 25.52
N THR A 101 2.81 12.34 25.56
CA THR A 101 1.88 12.51 26.69
C THR A 101 0.75 11.48 26.63
N LYS A 102 0.03 11.26 27.74
CA LYS A 102 -1.16 10.37 27.74
C LYS A 102 -2.25 10.91 26.84
N GLU A 103 -2.39 12.21 26.80
CA GLU A 103 -3.37 12.97 26.03
C GLU A 103 -3.15 12.77 24.53
N MET A 104 -1.89 12.82 24.07
CA MET A 104 -1.51 12.49 22.68
C MET A 104 -1.78 11.02 22.35
N LEU A 105 -1.34 10.08 23.18
CA LEU A 105 -1.50 8.64 22.92
C LEU A 105 -2.97 8.18 22.96
N GLN A 106 -3.78 8.78 23.84
CA GLN A 106 -5.22 8.50 23.90
C GLN A 106 -5.96 9.09 22.70
N TRP A 107 -5.54 10.26 22.20
CA TRP A 107 -6.13 10.87 21.01
C TRP A 107 -5.98 10.00 19.76
N GLN A 108 -4.91 9.21 19.64
CA GLN A 108 -4.63 8.43 18.44
C GLN A 108 -5.69 7.36 18.09
N ARG A 109 -6.56 6.97 19.02
CA ARG A 109 -7.59 5.96 18.77
C ARG A 109 -8.69 6.45 17.82
N THR A 110 -9.12 5.56 16.93
CA THR A 110 -10.13 5.85 15.91
C THR A 110 -11.53 5.80 16.50
N ALA A 111 -12.40 6.72 16.09
CA ALA A 111 -13.79 6.79 16.55
C ALA A 111 -14.74 5.91 15.72
N PHE A 112 -14.41 5.61 14.46
CA PHE A 112 -15.26 4.83 13.56
C PHE A 112 -14.57 3.74 12.72
N HIS A 113 -13.24 3.73 12.59
CA HIS A 113 -12.53 2.58 12.00
C HIS A 113 -12.57 1.36 12.94
N PHE A 114 -12.44 0.14 12.39
CA PHE A 114 -12.35 -1.06 13.22
C PHE A 114 -10.93 -1.22 13.78
N GLN A 115 -10.86 -1.34 15.10
CA GLN A 115 -9.63 -1.63 15.85
C GLN A 115 -9.98 -2.49 17.09
N PRO A 116 -9.03 -3.20 17.70
CA PRO A 116 -9.32 -4.03 18.87
C PRO A 116 -9.48 -3.13 20.12
N LEU A 117 -10.00 -3.67 21.21
CA LEU A 117 -10.12 -2.93 22.48
C LEU A 117 -8.73 -2.49 22.97
N ASP A 118 -7.75 -3.39 22.87
CA ASP A 118 -6.35 -3.27 23.25
C ASP A 118 -5.47 -4.11 22.30
N ASN A 119 -4.15 -4.11 22.50
CA ASN A 119 -3.18 -4.99 21.82
C ASN A 119 -3.14 -4.87 20.26
N TRP A 120 -2.54 -5.87 19.59
CA TRP A 120 -2.17 -5.88 18.17
C TRP A 120 -3.19 -6.60 17.26
N MET A 121 -3.40 -6.15 16.00
CA MET A 121 -4.25 -6.86 15.00
C MET A 121 -3.76 -6.88 13.52
N ASN A 122 -4.25 -7.84 12.70
CA ASN A 122 -4.31 -7.76 11.21
C ASN A 122 -5.39 -8.70 10.56
N ALA A 123 -5.59 -8.58 9.24
CA ALA A 123 -6.24 -9.48 8.25
C ALA A 123 -7.70 -10.06 8.48
N PRO A 124 -8.62 -9.98 7.48
CA PRO A 124 -10.09 -10.19 7.64
C PRO A 124 -10.66 -11.59 7.27
N LEU A 125 -11.92 -11.90 7.66
CA LEU A 125 -12.75 -13.04 7.18
C LEU A 125 -14.27 -12.87 7.46
N PHE A 126 -15.18 -13.40 6.61
CA PHE A 126 -16.65 -13.17 6.62
C PHE A 126 -17.53 -14.46 6.62
N TYR A 127 -18.81 -14.34 7.05
CA TYR A 127 -19.90 -15.35 6.97
C TYR A 127 -21.27 -14.65 6.81
N GLN A 128 -22.38 -15.36 6.53
CA GLN A 128 -23.71 -14.78 6.25
C GLN A 128 -24.55 -14.41 7.50
N GLY A 129 -25.54 -13.54 7.30
CA GLY A 129 -26.56 -13.17 8.29
C GLY A 129 -26.14 -11.99 9.17
N TRP A 130 -24.95 -12.06 9.74
CA TRP A 130 -24.18 -10.91 10.23
C TRP A 130 -22.98 -10.72 9.30
N TYR A 131 -22.40 -9.53 9.22
CA TYR A 131 -21.03 -9.40 8.71
C TYR A 131 -20.08 -9.86 9.81
N HIS A 132 -19.50 -11.04 9.65
CA HIS A 132 -18.39 -11.47 10.51
C HIS A 132 -17.10 -10.76 10.09
N PHE A 133 -16.23 -10.54 11.07
CA PHE A 133 -14.87 -10.07 10.89
C PHE A 133 -13.96 -10.78 11.89
N PHE A 134 -13.09 -11.66 11.39
CA PHE A 134 -12.01 -12.27 12.19
C PHE A 134 -10.70 -11.53 11.91
N TYR A 135 -9.77 -11.56 12.86
CA TYR A 135 -8.47 -10.90 12.76
C TYR A 135 -7.40 -11.64 13.54
N GLN A 136 -6.18 -11.74 12.98
CA GLN A 136 -5.00 -12.09 13.77
C GLN A 136 -4.93 -11.11 14.95
N TYR A 137 -4.73 -11.61 16.16
CA TYR A 137 -4.74 -10.85 17.39
C TYR A 137 -3.74 -11.42 18.40
N ASN A 138 -2.94 -10.55 19.03
CA ASN A 138 -2.12 -10.93 20.18
C ASN A 138 -2.87 -10.58 21.48
N PRO A 139 -3.33 -11.55 22.28
CA PRO A 139 -4.10 -11.30 23.50
C PRO A 139 -3.25 -10.82 24.68
N SER A 140 -1.96 -10.52 24.49
CA SER A 140 -1.02 -10.22 25.58
C SER A 140 -0.06 -9.07 25.32
N SER A 141 -0.05 -8.47 24.12
CA SER A 141 0.85 -7.35 23.80
C SER A 141 0.40 -6.56 22.55
N PRO A 142 0.65 -5.24 22.49
CA PRO A 142 0.52 -4.43 21.27
C PRO A 142 1.66 -4.62 20.26
N VAL A 143 2.42 -5.72 20.34
CA VAL A 143 3.47 -6.11 19.39
C VAL A 143 3.11 -7.47 18.80
N TRP A 144 3.50 -7.75 17.55
CA TRP A 144 3.22 -9.04 16.90
C TRP A 144 3.81 -10.22 17.71
N GLY A 145 3.01 -11.28 17.89
CA GLY A 145 3.37 -12.50 18.62
C GLY A 145 2.14 -13.26 19.09
N ASN A 146 2.30 -14.49 19.58
CA ASN A 146 1.25 -15.32 20.19
C ASN A 146 -0.10 -15.30 19.42
N ILE A 147 -0.05 -15.41 18.09
CA ILE A 147 -1.17 -15.04 17.24
C ILE A 147 -2.36 -15.99 17.41
N THR A 148 -3.48 -15.40 17.82
CA THR A 148 -4.83 -15.97 17.90
C THR A 148 -5.73 -15.33 16.86
N TRP A 149 -6.98 -15.79 16.70
CA TRP A 149 -8.00 -15.04 15.98
C TRP A 149 -8.97 -14.35 16.94
N GLY A 150 -8.92 -13.02 16.96
CA GLY A 150 -10.02 -12.19 17.45
C GLY A 150 -11.21 -12.24 16.49
N HIS A 151 -12.40 -11.92 17.00
CA HIS A 151 -13.65 -12.03 16.26
C HIS A 151 -14.58 -10.86 16.61
N ALA A 152 -15.23 -10.29 15.61
CA ALA A 152 -16.30 -9.31 15.76
C ALA A 152 -17.43 -9.56 14.74
N ILE A 153 -18.60 -9.00 15.01
CA ILE A 153 -19.76 -9.03 14.10
C ILE A 153 -20.42 -7.65 13.95
N SER A 154 -21.07 -7.43 12.81
CA SER A 154 -21.76 -6.18 12.46
C SER A 154 -23.02 -6.45 11.60
N ARG A 155 -23.95 -5.49 11.52
CA ARG A 155 -25.06 -5.49 10.53
C ARG A 155 -24.82 -4.58 9.33
N ASP A 156 -23.80 -3.72 9.39
CA ASP A 156 -23.62 -2.57 8.51
C ASP A 156 -22.15 -2.36 8.10
N LEU A 157 -21.25 -3.29 8.43
CA LEU A 157 -19.79 -3.20 8.27
C LEU A 157 -19.10 -2.06 9.04
N VAL A 158 -19.83 -1.34 9.90
CA VAL A 158 -19.39 -0.06 10.49
C VAL A 158 -19.50 -0.09 12.02
N ARG A 159 -20.59 -0.60 12.58
CA ARG A 159 -20.83 -0.76 14.03
C ARG A 159 -20.57 -2.21 14.42
N TRP A 160 -19.65 -2.43 15.37
CA TRP A 160 -19.11 -3.75 15.69
C TRP A 160 -19.30 -4.17 17.14
N LEU A 161 -19.65 -5.44 17.31
CA LEU A 161 -19.60 -6.15 18.60
C LEU A 161 -18.38 -7.06 18.62
N HIS A 162 -17.50 -6.89 19.60
CA HIS A 162 -16.37 -7.79 19.83
C HIS A 162 -16.87 -9.08 20.50
N LEU A 163 -16.56 -10.22 19.91
CA LEU A 163 -16.88 -11.56 20.41
C LEU A 163 -15.63 -12.17 21.10
N PRO A 164 -15.77 -13.31 21.80
CA PRO A 164 -14.62 -14.09 22.28
C PRO A 164 -13.66 -14.49 21.15
N LEU A 165 -12.43 -14.89 21.49
CA LEU A 165 -11.48 -15.42 20.51
C LEU A 165 -12.07 -16.65 19.79
N ALA A 166 -11.98 -16.67 18.47
CA ALA A 166 -12.54 -17.74 17.65
C ALA A 166 -11.59 -18.94 17.55
N LEU A 167 -10.28 -18.68 17.39
CA LEU A 167 -9.23 -19.68 17.26
C LEU A 167 -8.03 -19.29 18.13
N VAL A 168 -7.38 -20.28 18.73
CA VAL A 168 -6.16 -20.12 19.53
C VAL A 168 -5.12 -21.20 19.17
N PRO A 169 -3.82 -20.97 19.38
CA PRO A 169 -2.80 -22.01 19.37
C PRO A 169 -3.07 -23.06 20.46
N ASP A 170 -3.50 -24.25 20.05
CA ASP A 170 -3.81 -25.37 20.97
C ASP A 170 -3.49 -26.76 20.38
N HIS A 171 -3.00 -26.83 19.15
CA HIS A 171 -2.54 -28.07 18.51
C HIS A 171 -1.09 -27.93 18.01
N TRP A 172 -0.38 -29.05 17.84
CA TRP A 172 1.01 -29.07 17.38
C TRP A 172 1.24 -28.42 16.00
N TYR A 173 0.19 -28.35 15.17
CA TYR A 173 0.22 -27.78 13.82
C TYR A 173 -0.03 -26.27 13.78
N ASP A 174 -0.38 -25.63 14.92
CA ASP A 174 -0.53 -24.18 15.06
C ASP A 174 0.00 -23.61 16.38
N SER A 175 0.87 -24.34 17.08
CA SER A 175 1.42 -24.00 18.40
C SER A 175 2.23 -22.69 18.43
N ARG A 176 2.74 -22.22 17.28
CA ARG A 176 3.42 -20.92 17.13
C ARG A 176 2.50 -19.80 16.61
N GLY A 177 1.25 -20.11 16.28
CA GLY A 177 0.27 -19.12 15.85
C GLY A 177 -0.78 -19.67 14.87
N VAL A 178 -2.00 -19.16 15.01
CA VAL A 178 -3.08 -19.29 14.03
C VAL A 178 -3.01 -18.07 13.10
N TRP A 179 -2.28 -18.19 12.00
CA TRP A 179 -2.06 -17.09 11.05
C TRP A 179 -3.26 -16.92 10.10
N THR A 180 -3.08 -16.20 8.99
CA THR A 180 -4.17 -15.79 8.09
C THR A 180 -4.89 -16.98 7.45
N GLY A 181 -6.17 -16.77 7.14
CA GLY A 181 -6.99 -17.71 6.38
C GLY A 181 -8.03 -17.01 5.52
N SER A 182 -8.91 -17.80 4.91
CA SER A 182 -10.07 -17.32 4.16
C SER A 182 -11.26 -18.29 4.32
N ALA A 183 -12.49 -17.79 4.15
CA ALA A 183 -13.71 -18.59 4.22
C ALA A 183 -14.28 -18.89 2.83
N THR A 184 -14.72 -20.12 2.62
CA THR A 184 -15.60 -20.49 1.50
C THR A 184 -16.94 -20.93 2.04
N LEU A 185 -18.04 -20.41 1.48
CA LEU A 185 -19.38 -20.85 1.82
C LEU A 185 -19.73 -22.07 0.95
N LEU A 186 -19.99 -23.21 1.58
CA LEU A 186 -20.25 -24.47 0.88
C LEU A 186 -21.72 -24.59 0.44
N PRO A 187 -22.01 -24.94 -0.82
CA PRO A 187 -23.34 -25.36 -1.23
C PRO A 187 -23.75 -26.70 -0.58
N PRO A 188 -25.06 -26.96 -0.34
CA PRO A 188 -26.19 -26.06 -0.55
C PRO A 188 -26.59 -25.27 0.72
N ASP A 189 -25.99 -25.57 1.88
CA ASP A 189 -26.41 -25.01 3.19
C ASP A 189 -25.73 -23.68 3.55
N GLY A 190 -24.75 -23.25 2.76
CA GLY A 190 -24.00 -22.00 2.96
C GLY A 190 -22.97 -22.07 4.09
N ARG A 191 -22.70 -23.25 4.66
CA ARG A 191 -21.79 -23.45 5.80
C ARG A 191 -20.38 -22.96 5.48
N PRO A 192 -19.69 -22.24 6.37
CA PRO A 192 -18.33 -21.79 6.10
C PRO A 192 -17.34 -22.93 6.37
N ALA A 193 -16.53 -23.24 5.36
CA ALA A 193 -15.26 -23.93 5.51
C ALA A 193 -14.16 -22.87 5.55
N VAL A 194 -13.32 -22.89 6.58
CA VAL A 194 -12.21 -21.94 6.74
C VAL A 194 -10.89 -22.69 6.64
N LEU A 195 -10.05 -22.27 5.69
CA LEU A 195 -8.68 -22.73 5.56
C LEU A 195 -7.76 -21.62 6.08
N TYR A 196 -6.84 -21.95 7.00
CA TYR A 196 -5.91 -21.00 7.62
C TYR A 196 -4.50 -21.60 7.71
N THR A 197 -3.48 -20.75 7.75
CA THR A 197 -2.11 -21.18 8.00
C THR A 197 -1.86 -21.33 9.50
N GLY A 198 -1.41 -22.50 9.94
CA GLY A 198 -0.80 -22.68 11.25
C GLY A 198 0.72 -22.71 11.16
N ALA A 199 1.39 -22.30 12.23
CA ALA A 199 2.83 -22.46 12.39
C ALA A 199 3.14 -23.54 13.44
N THR A 200 3.87 -24.59 13.04
CA THR A 200 4.30 -25.69 13.93
C THR A 200 5.38 -25.25 14.92
N ASP A 201 5.72 -26.08 15.92
CA ASP A 201 6.81 -25.81 16.88
C ASP A 201 8.16 -25.48 16.20
N ASP A 202 8.48 -26.15 15.10
CA ASP A 202 9.65 -25.95 14.23
C ASP A 202 9.50 -24.75 13.27
N SER A 203 8.41 -23.98 13.39
CA SER A 203 8.06 -22.84 12.54
C SER A 203 7.82 -23.22 11.06
N VAL A 204 7.31 -24.43 10.81
CA VAL A 204 6.81 -24.82 9.48
C VAL A 204 5.40 -24.26 9.29
N GLN A 205 5.14 -23.62 8.16
CA GLN A 205 3.82 -23.14 7.78
C GLN A 205 3.04 -24.27 7.09
N VAL A 206 1.85 -24.57 7.62
CA VAL A 206 0.98 -25.67 7.16
C VAL A 206 -0.46 -25.17 7.08
N GLN A 207 -1.28 -25.69 6.17
CA GLN A 207 -2.69 -25.27 6.09
C GLN A 207 -3.59 -26.22 6.87
N ASN A 208 -4.48 -25.61 7.65
CA ASN A 208 -5.37 -26.24 8.60
C ASN A 208 -6.82 -25.83 8.27
N LEU A 209 -7.73 -26.79 8.38
CA LEU A 209 -9.15 -26.64 8.14
C LEU A 209 -9.89 -26.48 9.47
N VAL A 210 -10.88 -25.59 9.49
CA VAL A 210 -11.76 -25.37 10.63
C VAL A 210 -13.19 -25.05 10.18
N PHE A 211 -14.16 -25.53 10.95
CA PHE A 211 -15.59 -25.31 10.74
C PHE A 211 -16.24 -24.75 12.01
N PRO A 212 -17.43 -24.13 11.93
CA PRO A 212 -18.22 -23.85 13.13
C PRO A 212 -18.60 -25.14 13.85
N ALA A 213 -18.44 -25.16 15.18
CA ALA A 213 -18.91 -26.25 16.03
C ALA A 213 -20.44 -26.23 16.23
N ASP A 214 -21.11 -25.16 15.76
CA ASP A 214 -22.56 -25.07 15.59
C ASP A 214 -22.87 -24.13 14.40
N PRO A 215 -23.11 -24.66 13.19
CA PRO A 215 -23.48 -23.84 12.03
C PRO A 215 -24.86 -23.17 12.12
N ALA A 216 -25.67 -23.45 13.16
CA ALA A 216 -26.94 -22.79 13.40
C ALA A 216 -26.82 -21.59 14.36
N ASP A 217 -25.67 -21.37 15.00
CA ASP A 217 -25.38 -20.17 15.77
C ASP A 217 -25.10 -18.98 14.83
N PRO A 218 -25.98 -17.96 14.73
CA PRO A 218 -25.75 -16.81 13.86
C PRO A 218 -24.59 -15.92 14.32
N LEU A 219 -24.00 -16.19 15.49
CA LEU A 219 -22.84 -15.48 16.02
C LEU A 219 -21.52 -16.26 15.79
N LEU A 220 -21.58 -17.53 15.37
CA LEU A 220 -20.46 -18.48 15.21
C LEU A 220 -19.43 -18.43 16.37
N LEU A 221 -19.89 -18.50 17.61
CA LEU A 221 -19.07 -18.34 18.83
C LEU A 221 -18.11 -19.50 19.11
N ARG A 222 -18.21 -20.63 18.40
CA ARG A 222 -17.39 -21.83 18.62
C ARG A 222 -16.98 -22.46 17.30
N TRP A 223 -15.72 -22.84 17.23
CA TRP A 223 -15.09 -23.47 16.06
C TRP A 223 -14.51 -24.82 16.43
N SER A 224 -14.47 -25.75 15.47
CA SER A 224 -13.90 -27.08 15.60
C SER A 224 -12.86 -27.27 14.50
N LYS A 225 -11.60 -27.45 14.91
CA LYS A 225 -10.50 -27.79 13.98
C LYS A 225 -10.72 -29.21 13.46
N SER A 226 -10.28 -29.49 12.23
CA SER A 226 -10.43 -30.80 11.62
C SER A 226 -9.42 -31.80 12.20
N ASP A 227 -9.87 -33.03 12.48
CA ASP A 227 -8.99 -34.16 12.84
C ASP A 227 -7.99 -34.50 11.72
N ALA A 228 -8.24 -34.05 10.49
CA ALA A 228 -7.34 -34.20 9.35
C ALA A 228 -6.21 -33.14 9.28
N ASN A 229 -6.10 -32.25 10.27
CA ASN A 229 -5.10 -31.17 10.25
C ASN A 229 -3.66 -31.66 10.55
N PRO A 230 -2.65 -31.15 9.82
CA PRO A 230 -2.74 -30.22 8.69
C PRO A 230 -3.16 -30.91 7.38
N VAL A 231 -4.11 -30.31 6.68
CA VAL A 231 -4.64 -30.81 5.39
C VAL A 231 -3.71 -30.51 4.21
N LEU A 232 -2.77 -29.57 4.37
CA LEU A 232 -1.73 -29.26 3.39
C LEU A 232 -0.38 -28.94 4.05
N LEU A 233 0.69 -29.49 3.47
CA LEU A 233 2.09 -29.22 3.82
C LEU A 233 2.80 -28.50 2.66
N PRO A 234 3.92 -27.79 2.91
CA PRO A 234 4.74 -27.20 1.86
C PRO A 234 5.17 -28.25 0.81
N PRO A 235 4.92 -28.03 -0.49
CA PRO A 235 5.31 -28.97 -1.53
C PRO A 235 6.83 -28.90 -1.82
N PRO A 236 7.40 -29.92 -2.49
CA PRO A 236 8.81 -29.89 -2.90
C PRO A 236 9.13 -28.65 -3.74
N GLY A 237 10.21 -27.95 -3.37
CA GLY A 237 10.63 -26.69 -4.00
C GLY A 237 10.06 -25.41 -3.35
N VAL A 238 9.19 -25.54 -2.34
CA VAL A 238 8.72 -24.42 -1.51
C VAL A 238 9.41 -24.47 -0.15
N GLY A 239 9.82 -23.30 0.37
CA GLY A 239 10.42 -23.18 1.70
C GLY A 239 9.41 -23.47 2.82
N PRO A 240 9.84 -24.08 3.95
CA PRO A 240 8.93 -24.38 5.07
C PRO A 240 8.33 -23.12 5.73
N GLN A 241 8.88 -21.93 5.43
CA GLN A 241 8.42 -20.62 5.91
C GLN A 241 7.88 -19.74 4.75
N ASP A 242 7.65 -20.30 3.56
CA ASP A 242 7.17 -19.61 2.36
C ASP A 242 5.81 -20.14 1.88
N PHE A 243 4.95 -20.71 2.75
CA PHE A 243 3.71 -21.40 2.33
C PHE A 243 2.51 -20.97 3.17
N ARG A 244 1.83 -19.86 2.80
CA ARG A 244 0.80 -19.25 3.66
C ARG A 244 -0.34 -18.53 2.94
N ASP A 245 -1.29 -18.11 3.75
CA ASP A 245 -2.43 -17.23 3.46
C ASP A 245 -3.35 -17.74 2.33
N PRO A 246 -3.95 -18.93 2.47
CA PRO A 246 -4.85 -19.51 1.46
C PRO A 246 -6.00 -18.57 1.08
N THR A 247 -6.39 -18.56 -0.19
CA THR A 247 -7.50 -17.75 -0.71
C THR A 247 -8.87 -18.28 -0.29
N THR A 248 -9.91 -17.46 -0.48
CA THR A 248 -11.27 -17.97 -0.69
C THR A 248 -11.24 -18.93 -1.88
N ALA A 249 -11.86 -20.10 -1.77
CA ALA A 249 -11.88 -21.07 -2.85
C ALA A 249 -13.00 -20.73 -3.86
N TRP A 250 -12.76 -20.98 -5.13
CA TRP A 250 -13.75 -20.87 -6.20
C TRP A 250 -14.16 -22.26 -6.70
N ALA A 251 -15.45 -22.46 -6.97
CA ALA A 251 -15.95 -23.70 -7.55
C ALA A 251 -15.71 -23.76 -9.07
N ASP A 252 -15.70 -24.96 -9.64
CA ASP A 252 -15.87 -25.16 -11.07
C ASP A 252 -17.33 -24.93 -11.53
N ALA A 253 -17.55 -24.92 -12.85
CA ALA A 253 -18.87 -24.68 -13.45
C ALA A 253 -19.95 -25.75 -13.14
N THR A 254 -19.58 -26.86 -12.50
CA THR A 254 -20.52 -27.90 -12.03
C THR A 254 -20.81 -27.80 -10.52
N GLY A 255 -20.01 -27.03 -9.77
CA GLY A 255 -20.06 -26.96 -8.31
C GLY A 255 -19.56 -28.23 -7.61
N SER A 256 -18.88 -29.14 -8.31
CA SER A 256 -18.46 -30.45 -7.75
C SER A 256 -16.99 -30.53 -7.32
N SER A 257 -16.13 -29.63 -7.82
CA SER A 257 -14.80 -29.40 -7.27
C SER A 257 -14.51 -27.91 -7.05
N TRP A 258 -13.63 -27.62 -6.11
CA TRP A 258 -13.16 -26.28 -5.77
C TRP A 258 -11.66 -26.16 -6.02
N ARG A 259 -11.22 -24.93 -6.20
CA ARG A 259 -9.81 -24.55 -6.29
C ARG A 259 -9.50 -23.50 -5.24
N VAL A 260 -8.35 -23.64 -4.59
CA VAL A 260 -7.79 -22.65 -3.66
C VAL A 260 -6.39 -22.29 -4.11
N ALA A 261 -6.04 -21.00 -4.08
CA ALA A 261 -4.69 -20.55 -4.31
C ALA A 261 -3.94 -20.33 -3.00
N ILE A 262 -2.62 -20.52 -3.02
CA ILE A 262 -1.73 -20.28 -1.87
C ILE A 262 -0.50 -19.54 -2.39
N GLY A 263 -0.08 -18.51 -1.65
CA GLY A 263 1.09 -17.71 -1.98
C GLY A 263 2.39 -18.35 -1.53
N THR A 264 3.41 -18.26 -2.38
CA THR A 264 4.79 -18.70 -2.14
C THR A 264 5.76 -17.96 -3.06
N LYS A 265 7.07 -18.18 -2.89
CA LYS A 265 8.10 -17.87 -3.90
C LYS A 265 8.79 -19.14 -4.40
N ASP A 266 9.54 -19.02 -5.49
CA ASP A 266 10.49 -20.05 -5.94
C ASP A 266 11.95 -19.72 -5.54
N GLU A 267 12.86 -20.67 -5.77
CA GLU A 267 14.30 -20.54 -5.46
C GLU A 267 14.99 -19.34 -6.17
N SER A 268 14.39 -18.81 -7.23
CA SER A 268 14.88 -17.62 -7.95
C SER A 268 14.27 -16.30 -7.45
N HIS A 269 13.54 -16.36 -6.33
CA HIS A 269 12.88 -15.21 -5.70
C HIS A 269 11.81 -14.56 -6.62
N ALA A 270 11.15 -15.38 -7.44
CA ALA A 270 9.93 -15.03 -8.13
C ALA A 270 8.71 -15.45 -7.29
N GLY A 271 7.80 -14.51 -7.05
CA GLY A 271 6.53 -14.80 -6.39
C GLY A 271 5.60 -15.61 -7.30
N ILE A 272 4.88 -16.55 -6.69
CA ILE A 272 4.00 -17.52 -7.36
C ILE A 272 2.74 -17.78 -6.55
N ALA A 273 1.64 -18.02 -7.26
CA ALA A 273 0.41 -18.55 -6.69
C ALA A 273 0.24 -20.01 -7.12
N LEU A 274 0.44 -20.95 -6.18
CA LEU A 274 0.06 -22.36 -6.38
C LEU A 274 -1.46 -22.49 -6.43
N VAL A 275 -1.99 -23.56 -7.04
CA VAL A 275 -3.42 -23.88 -6.99
C VAL A 275 -3.61 -25.34 -6.62
N TYR A 276 -4.47 -25.59 -5.64
CA TYR A 276 -4.88 -26.92 -5.22
C TYR A 276 -6.35 -27.15 -5.57
N ARG A 277 -6.68 -28.34 -6.09
CA ARG A 277 -8.05 -28.83 -6.27
C ARG A 277 -8.50 -29.62 -5.06
N THR A 278 -9.77 -29.51 -4.67
CA THR A 278 -10.44 -30.37 -3.68
C THR A 278 -11.88 -30.67 -4.10
N THR A 279 -12.46 -31.75 -3.58
CA THR A 279 -13.90 -32.08 -3.71
C THR A 279 -14.58 -32.26 -2.34
N ASP A 280 -13.87 -32.03 -1.23
CA ASP A 280 -14.33 -32.31 0.13
C ASP A 280 -13.77 -31.35 1.20
N PHE A 281 -12.85 -30.44 0.83
CA PHE A 281 -12.03 -29.59 1.72
C PHE A 281 -11.11 -30.34 2.70
N LEU A 282 -11.05 -31.67 2.64
CA LEU A 282 -10.20 -32.53 3.48
C LEU A 282 -8.99 -33.06 2.72
N THR A 283 -9.14 -33.28 1.42
CA THR A 283 -8.10 -33.78 0.51
C THR A 283 -7.82 -32.75 -0.58
N TYR A 284 -6.54 -32.51 -0.86
CA TYR A 284 -6.08 -31.48 -1.78
C TYR A 284 -5.03 -32.01 -2.76
N GLU A 285 -5.22 -31.75 -4.05
CA GLU A 285 -4.34 -32.12 -5.15
C GLU A 285 -3.67 -30.86 -5.71
N LEU A 286 -2.34 -30.77 -5.65
CA LEU A 286 -1.60 -29.68 -6.31
C LEU A 286 -1.75 -29.81 -7.82
N LEU A 287 -2.36 -28.81 -8.47
CA LEU A 287 -2.50 -28.80 -9.92
C LEU A 287 -1.16 -28.52 -10.60
N PRO A 288 -0.85 -29.14 -11.76
CA PRO A 288 0.38 -28.87 -12.48
C PRO A 288 0.51 -27.40 -12.91
N GLY A 289 1.68 -26.81 -12.67
CA GLY A 289 1.97 -25.40 -12.97
C GLY A 289 1.63 -24.46 -11.81
N VAL A 290 1.36 -23.20 -12.14
CA VAL A 290 1.01 -22.12 -11.20
C VAL A 290 -0.02 -21.18 -11.86
N LEU A 291 -0.86 -20.51 -11.05
CA LEU A 291 -1.84 -19.55 -11.57
C LEU A 291 -1.17 -18.35 -12.25
N ARG A 292 -0.11 -17.84 -11.60
CA ARG A 292 0.80 -16.80 -12.11
C ARG A 292 2.18 -16.93 -11.44
N ARG A 293 3.19 -16.35 -12.11
CA ARG A 293 4.57 -16.18 -11.64
C ARG A 293 5.10 -14.82 -12.07
N VAL A 294 5.70 -14.05 -11.17
CA VAL A 294 6.33 -12.76 -11.52
C VAL A 294 7.73 -12.67 -10.90
N ALA A 295 8.75 -12.47 -11.74
CA ALA A 295 10.15 -12.49 -11.30
C ALA A 295 10.51 -11.26 -10.45
N GLY A 296 11.33 -11.47 -9.40
CA GLY A 296 11.84 -10.39 -8.55
C GLY A 296 10.82 -9.74 -7.61
N THR A 297 9.64 -10.36 -7.42
CA THR A 297 8.58 -9.88 -6.51
C THR A 297 8.64 -10.51 -5.12
N GLY A 298 9.55 -11.46 -4.90
CA GLY A 298 9.74 -12.09 -3.59
C GLY A 298 8.56 -12.94 -3.14
N MET A 299 8.30 -12.95 -1.83
CA MET A 299 7.25 -13.79 -1.24
C MET A 299 5.87 -13.13 -1.42
N TRP A 300 4.92 -13.85 -2.00
CA TRP A 300 3.53 -13.43 -2.13
C TRP A 300 2.74 -13.83 -0.87
N GLU A 301 2.56 -12.90 0.06
CA GLU A 301 1.62 -13.01 1.17
C GLU A 301 0.19 -12.69 0.70
N CYS A 302 -0.82 -13.10 1.48
CA CYS A 302 -2.23 -12.73 1.33
C CYS A 302 -2.71 -12.62 -0.13
N VAL A 303 -2.57 -13.70 -0.89
CA VAL A 303 -3.14 -13.79 -2.25
C VAL A 303 -4.66 -13.62 -2.17
N ASP A 304 -5.24 -12.99 -3.19
CA ASP A 304 -6.68 -12.97 -3.43
C ASP A 304 -6.95 -13.09 -4.94
N PHE A 305 -8.01 -13.80 -5.31
CA PHE A 305 -8.35 -14.12 -6.70
C PHE A 305 -9.87 -14.15 -6.89
N TYR A 306 -10.39 -13.26 -7.73
CA TYR A 306 -11.84 -13.10 -7.88
C TYR A 306 -12.27 -12.49 -9.22
N PRO A 307 -13.51 -12.77 -9.67
CA PRO A 307 -14.08 -12.16 -10.87
C PRO A 307 -14.66 -10.76 -10.61
N VAL A 308 -14.64 -9.92 -11.65
CA VAL A 308 -15.27 -8.59 -11.74
C VAL A 308 -16.04 -8.46 -13.05
N SER A 309 -17.20 -7.80 -13.02
CA SER A 309 -17.99 -7.54 -14.23
C SER A 309 -17.45 -6.34 -15.00
N THR A 310 -17.29 -6.48 -16.31
CA THR A 310 -16.79 -5.44 -17.21
C THR A 310 -17.88 -4.75 -18.03
N GLY A 311 -19.16 -5.11 -17.86
CA GLY A 311 -20.25 -4.55 -18.64
C GLY A 311 -21.61 -5.22 -18.42
N GLY A 312 -22.61 -4.77 -19.18
CA GLY A 312 -23.98 -5.29 -19.08
C GLY A 312 -24.69 -4.90 -17.79
N VAL A 313 -25.67 -5.70 -17.38
CA VAL A 313 -26.53 -5.41 -16.21
C VAL A 313 -25.82 -5.50 -14.86
N ALA A 314 -24.65 -6.13 -14.80
CA ALA A 314 -23.82 -6.27 -13.60
C ALA A 314 -22.65 -5.26 -13.52
N ALA A 315 -22.60 -4.28 -14.43
CA ALA A 315 -21.58 -3.23 -14.42
C ALA A 315 -21.70 -2.36 -13.15
N GLY A 316 -20.67 -2.40 -12.30
CA GLY A 316 -20.70 -1.74 -10.98
C GLY A 316 -21.27 -2.61 -9.85
N GLU A 317 -21.63 -3.87 -10.14
CA GLU A 317 -21.97 -4.87 -9.12
C GLU A 317 -20.77 -5.76 -8.82
N GLY A 318 -20.78 -6.40 -7.65
CA GLY A 318 -19.82 -7.45 -7.30
C GLY A 318 -20.26 -8.80 -7.84
N LEU A 319 -19.28 -9.66 -8.11
CA LEU A 319 -19.51 -11.05 -8.50
C LEU A 319 -19.11 -12.01 -7.37
N ASP A 320 -19.86 -13.11 -7.24
CA ASP A 320 -19.47 -14.26 -6.42
C ASP A 320 -18.10 -14.80 -6.88
N THR A 321 -17.32 -15.34 -5.95
CA THR A 321 -15.96 -15.84 -6.25
C THR A 321 -15.96 -17.02 -7.24
N SER A 322 -17.09 -17.73 -7.39
CA SER A 322 -17.29 -18.81 -8.37
C SER A 322 -18.08 -18.38 -9.62
N ALA A 323 -18.27 -17.07 -9.85
CA ALA A 323 -18.96 -16.60 -11.06
C ALA A 323 -18.18 -16.98 -12.33
N ALA A 324 -18.89 -17.56 -13.30
CA ALA A 324 -18.26 -18.15 -14.49
C ALA A 324 -17.43 -17.15 -15.30
N ALA A 325 -16.23 -17.56 -15.72
CA ALA A 325 -15.41 -16.84 -16.67
C ALA A 325 -16.07 -16.84 -18.07
N GLY A 326 -16.00 -15.71 -18.77
CA GLY A 326 -16.59 -15.53 -20.10
C GLY A 326 -16.78 -14.06 -20.48
N ASP A 327 -17.54 -13.81 -21.53
CA ASP A 327 -17.84 -12.46 -22.01
C ASP A 327 -18.48 -11.60 -20.90
N GLY A 328 -17.90 -10.41 -20.66
CA GLY A 328 -18.34 -9.50 -19.60
C GLY A 328 -17.75 -9.78 -18.21
N VAL A 329 -16.83 -10.75 -18.06
CA VAL A 329 -16.15 -11.07 -16.80
C VAL A 329 -14.62 -11.06 -16.98
N LYS A 330 -13.93 -10.31 -16.12
CA LYS A 330 -12.47 -10.38 -15.94
C LYS A 330 -12.14 -10.90 -14.55
N HIS A 331 -10.91 -11.35 -14.35
CA HIS A 331 -10.42 -11.83 -13.06
C HIS A 331 -9.30 -10.92 -12.55
N VAL A 332 -9.40 -10.51 -11.30
CA VAL A 332 -8.36 -9.81 -10.55
C VAL A 332 -7.50 -10.87 -9.86
N LEU A 333 -6.18 -10.77 -10.04
CA LEU A 333 -5.22 -11.45 -9.17
C LEU A 333 -4.52 -10.38 -8.32
N LYS A 334 -4.47 -10.60 -7.00
CA LYS A 334 -3.82 -9.73 -6.03
C LYS A 334 -2.88 -10.54 -5.15
N ALA A 335 -1.77 -9.92 -4.73
CA ALA A 335 -0.90 -10.42 -3.68
C ALA A 335 -0.33 -9.26 -2.84
N SER A 336 -0.02 -9.55 -1.58
CA SER A 336 0.75 -8.68 -0.69
C SER A 336 2.23 -9.02 -0.83
N MET A 337 3.09 -8.06 -1.15
CA MET A 337 4.52 -8.32 -1.36
C MET A 337 5.26 -8.29 -0.02
N ASP A 338 5.87 -9.40 0.40
CA ASP A 338 6.65 -9.48 1.66
C ASP A 338 7.85 -8.51 1.64
N ASP A 339 8.42 -8.30 0.46
CA ASP A 339 9.63 -7.51 0.23
C ASP A 339 9.43 -6.00 0.41
N ASP A 340 8.29 -5.44 -0.03
CA ASP A 340 8.09 -3.98 -0.11
C ASP A 340 6.93 -3.43 0.75
N ARG A 341 6.12 -4.32 1.35
CA ARG A 341 4.95 -4.00 2.20
C ARG A 341 3.78 -3.29 1.50
N HIS A 342 3.55 -3.56 0.22
CA HIS A 342 2.34 -3.10 -0.48
C HIS A 342 1.51 -4.22 -1.12
N ASP A 343 0.24 -3.92 -1.32
CA ASP A 343 -0.75 -4.79 -1.94
C ASP A 343 -0.97 -4.41 -3.41
N TYR A 344 -0.47 -5.25 -4.31
CA TYR A 344 -0.58 -5.08 -5.76
C TYR A 344 -1.65 -5.97 -6.36
N TYR A 345 -2.38 -5.45 -7.33
CA TYR A 345 -3.29 -6.22 -8.16
C TYR A 345 -3.00 -6.00 -9.65
N ALA A 346 -3.38 -6.98 -10.45
CA ALA A 346 -3.51 -6.82 -11.89
C ALA A 346 -4.82 -7.45 -12.37
N ILE A 347 -5.32 -6.96 -13.50
CA ILE A 347 -6.58 -7.40 -14.11
C ILE A 347 -6.24 -8.26 -15.32
N GLY A 348 -6.99 -9.34 -15.53
CA GLY A 348 -6.71 -10.29 -16.58
C GLY A 348 -7.85 -11.25 -16.88
N SER A 349 -7.51 -12.29 -17.63
CA SER A 349 -8.44 -13.33 -18.09
C SER A 349 -8.02 -14.69 -17.52
N TYR A 350 -8.98 -15.47 -17.02
CA TYR A 350 -8.73 -16.78 -16.39
C TYR A 350 -9.25 -17.91 -17.28
N ASP A 351 -8.37 -18.88 -17.56
CA ASP A 351 -8.71 -20.11 -18.25
C ASP A 351 -8.93 -21.23 -17.22
N LEU A 352 -10.21 -21.57 -16.98
CA LEU A 352 -10.58 -22.60 -16.00
C LEU A 352 -10.11 -24.00 -16.42
N GLU A 353 -10.03 -24.32 -17.71
CA GLU A 353 -9.59 -25.64 -18.16
C GLU A 353 -8.07 -25.81 -18.02
N LYS A 354 -7.30 -24.80 -18.39
CA LYS A 354 -5.82 -24.80 -18.30
C LYS A 354 -5.30 -24.43 -16.91
N ASN A 355 -6.15 -23.86 -16.06
CA ASN A 355 -5.80 -23.30 -14.75
C ASN A 355 -4.71 -22.20 -14.82
N VAL A 356 -4.78 -21.34 -15.84
CA VAL A 356 -3.81 -20.25 -16.06
C VAL A 356 -4.56 -18.92 -16.05
N TRP A 357 -4.00 -17.93 -15.36
CA TRP A 357 -4.44 -16.53 -15.46
C TRP A 357 -3.41 -15.70 -16.23
N VAL A 358 -3.90 -14.84 -17.12
CA VAL A 358 -3.09 -13.99 -18.00
C VAL A 358 -3.50 -12.54 -17.77
N PRO A 359 -2.59 -11.63 -17.38
CA PRO A 359 -2.91 -10.22 -17.23
C PRO A 359 -3.25 -9.59 -18.58
N ASP A 360 -4.07 -8.56 -18.56
CA ASP A 360 -4.36 -7.73 -19.74
C ASP A 360 -3.16 -6.84 -20.12
N ASP A 361 -2.33 -6.48 -19.13
CA ASP A 361 -1.09 -5.74 -19.28
C ASP A 361 0.05 -6.48 -18.54
N ALA A 362 1.06 -6.93 -19.28
CA ALA A 362 2.20 -7.65 -18.74
C ALA A 362 3.32 -6.74 -18.20
N GLU A 363 3.28 -5.43 -18.49
CA GLU A 363 4.19 -4.43 -17.91
C GLU A 363 3.66 -3.94 -16.54
N ALA A 364 2.34 -4.07 -16.31
CA ALA A 364 1.66 -3.73 -15.06
C ALA A 364 1.14 -4.96 -14.28
N ASP A 365 1.88 -6.06 -14.29
CA ASP A 365 1.54 -7.33 -13.62
C ASP A 365 1.60 -7.24 -12.06
N VAL A 366 1.14 -8.30 -11.39
CA VAL A 366 1.10 -8.39 -9.91
C VAL A 366 2.49 -8.22 -9.30
N GLY A 367 2.64 -7.20 -8.45
CA GLY A 367 3.91 -6.83 -7.80
C GLY A 367 4.72 -5.76 -8.53
N ILE A 368 4.35 -5.36 -9.75
CA ILE A 368 5.03 -4.32 -10.53
C ILE A 368 4.10 -3.23 -11.10
N GLY A 369 2.78 -3.49 -11.16
CA GLY A 369 1.77 -2.57 -11.68
C GLY A 369 0.96 -1.83 -10.62
N LEU A 370 -0.36 -2.04 -10.64
CA LEU A 370 -1.31 -1.27 -9.83
C LEU A 370 -1.36 -1.75 -8.38
N ARG A 371 -1.68 -0.82 -7.47
CA ARG A 371 -1.98 -1.08 -6.06
C ARG A 371 -3.42 -0.71 -5.75
N TYR A 372 -4.02 -1.33 -4.73
CA TYR A 372 -5.29 -0.83 -4.19
C TYR A 372 -5.11 0.57 -3.60
N ASP A 373 -4.03 0.77 -2.86
CA ASP A 373 -3.77 1.99 -2.13
C ASP A 373 -2.27 2.31 -2.22
N TRP A 374 -1.93 3.59 -2.27
CA TRP A 374 -0.54 4.05 -2.45
C TRP A 374 0.13 4.51 -1.15
N GLY A 375 -0.57 4.42 0.00
CA GLY A 375 -0.02 4.64 1.33
C GLY A 375 0.19 3.33 2.11
N THR A 376 -0.06 3.37 3.42
CA THR A 376 0.03 2.21 4.33
C THR A 376 -1.27 1.41 4.28
N PHE A 377 -1.26 0.30 3.55
CA PHE A 377 -2.42 -0.60 3.38
C PHE A 377 -1.92 -1.98 2.93
N TYR A 378 -2.16 -3.02 3.75
CA TYR A 378 -1.54 -4.34 3.54
C TYR A 378 -2.45 -5.50 3.94
N ALA A 379 -2.03 -6.73 3.61
CA ALA A 379 -2.70 -7.99 3.95
C ALA A 379 -4.20 -8.02 3.58
N SER A 380 -4.58 -7.29 2.54
CA SER A 380 -5.97 -7.07 2.16
C SER A 380 -6.61 -8.29 1.54
N LYS A 381 -7.91 -8.46 1.76
CA LYS A 381 -8.72 -9.53 1.15
C LYS A 381 -10.11 -9.02 0.84
N THR A 382 -10.74 -9.64 -0.14
CA THR A 382 -12.13 -9.39 -0.50
C THR A 382 -13.07 -10.52 -0.09
N PHE A 383 -14.34 -10.18 0.11
CA PHE A 383 -15.44 -11.14 0.12
C PHE A 383 -16.59 -10.63 -0.75
N TYR A 384 -17.43 -11.55 -1.22
CA TYR A 384 -18.69 -11.21 -1.90
C TYR A 384 -19.82 -11.08 -0.87
N ASP A 385 -20.47 -9.92 -0.87
CA ASP A 385 -21.68 -9.63 -0.12
C ASP A 385 -22.89 -9.93 -1.03
N PRO A 386 -23.60 -11.06 -0.83
CA PRO A 386 -24.76 -11.42 -1.65
C PRO A 386 -26.01 -10.60 -1.30
N ALA A 387 -26.06 -9.95 -0.14
CA ALA A 387 -27.23 -9.18 0.30
C ALA A 387 -27.31 -7.83 -0.42
N LYS A 388 -26.16 -7.20 -0.71
CA LYS A 388 -26.06 -5.98 -1.53
C LYS A 388 -25.36 -6.19 -2.88
N ARG A 389 -25.10 -7.44 -3.27
CA ARG A 389 -24.52 -7.86 -4.56
C ARG A 389 -23.26 -7.06 -4.92
N ARG A 390 -22.34 -6.95 -3.95
CA ARG A 390 -21.12 -6.12 -4.02
C ARG A 390 -19.90 -6.92 -3.55
N ARG A 391 -18.71 -6.59 -4.03
CA ARG A 391 -17.46 -7.13 -3.48
C ARG A 391 -16.87 -6.11 -2.51
N VAL A 392 -16.58 -6.55 -1.29
CA VAL A 392 -16.07 -5.70 -0.21
C VAL A 392 -14.63 -6.07 0.07
N LEU A 393 -13.75 -5.07 0.05
CA LEU A 393 -12.34 -5.13 0.39
C LEU A 393 -12.11 -4.59 1.80
N TRP A 394 -11.29 -5.32 2.54
CA TRP A 394 -10.72 -4.92 3.83
C TRP A 394 -9.20 -4.86 3.70
N GLY A 395 -8.55 -3.92 4.38
CA GLY A 395 -7.09 -3.82 4.44
C GLY A 395 -6.59 -3.46 5.82
N TRP A 396 -5.53 -4.12 6.26
CA TRP A 396 -4.84 -3.81 7.51
C TRP A 396 -3.98 -2.56 7.34
N VAL A 397 -4.05 -1.65 8.31
CA VAL A 397 -3.26 -0.42 8.36
C VAL A 397 -2.37 -0.47 9.59
N GLY A 398 -1.09 -0.76 9.37
CA GLY A 398 -0.06 -0.80 10.41
C GLY A 398 0.19 0.55 11.07
N GLU A 399 0.84 0.53 12.23
CA GLU A 399 1.30 1.74 12.92
C GLU A 399 2.60 2.28 12.29
N MET A 400 2.72 3.62 12.19
CA MET A 400 3.87 4.30 11.60
C MET A 400 4.67 5.12 12.62
N ASP A 401 4.32 5.06 13.91
CA ASP A 401 5.08 5.60 15.04
C ASP A 401 6.11 4.59 15.59
N SER A 402 6.65 4.78 16.79
CA SER A 402 7.62 3.84 17.39
C SER A 402 6.94 2.64 18.06
N GLU A 403 7.62 1.48 18.14
CA GLU A 403 7.11 0.34 18.93
C GLU A 403 7.03 0.70 20.43
N GLY A 404 7.94 1.57 20.90
CA GLY A 404 7.85 2.17 22.22
C GLY A 404 6.57 3.00 22.41
N ALA A 405 6.01 3.63 21.37
CA ALA A 405 4.71 4.28 21.43
C ALA A 405 3.56 3.25 21.48
N ASP A 406 3.61 2.16 20.70
CA ASP A 406 2.65 1.04 20.77
C ASP A 406 2.54 0.47 22.19
N VAL A 407 3.68 0.16 22.81
CA VAL A 407 3.74 -0.36 24.18
C VAL A 407 3.24 0.66 25.22
N ARG A 408 3.44 1.97 24.99
CA ARG A 408 2.93 3.03 25.87
C ARG A 408 1.42 3.29 25.69
N LYS A 409 0.87 3.16 24.48
CA LYS A 409 -0.57 3.36 24.19
C LYS A 409 -1.41 2.10 24.43
N GLY A 410 -0.78 0.93 24.48
CA GLY A 410 -1.41 -0.35 24.84
C GLY A 410 -2.22 -1.02 23.72
N TRP A 411 -2.09 -0.53 22.48
CA TRP A 411 -2.72 -1.08 21.29
C TRP A 411 -1.88 -0.74 20.05
N ALA A 412 -2.06 -1.50 18.97
CA ALA A 412 -1.43 -1.24 17.68
C ALA A 412 -2.25 -1.82 16.53
N SER A 413 -2.23 -1.10 15.42
CA SER A 413 -2.94 -1.36 14.16
C SER A 413 -4.44 -1.17 14.20
N ILE A 414 -4.96 -0.83 13.03
CA ILE A 414 -6.39 -0.68 12.73
C ILE A 414 -6.70 -1.32 11.38
N GLN A 415 -7.97 -1.38 11.01
CA GLN A 415 -8.39 -1.62 9.62
C GLN A 415 -8.75 -0.32 8.94
N ALA A 416 -8.53 -0.25 7.63
CA ALA A 416 -9.20 0.72 6.77
C ALA A 416 -10.74 0.49 6.79
N ILE A 417 -11.52 1.53 6.54
CA ILE A 417 -12.96 1.41 6.34
C ILE A 417 -13.23 0.49 5.14
N PRO A 418 -14.19 -0.46 5.24
CA PRO A 418 -14.48 -1.39 4.15
C PRO A 418 -14.81 -0.67 2.85
N ARG A 419 -14.24 -1.15 1.74
CA ARG A 419 -14.36 -0.51 0.42
C ARG A 419 -15.10 -1.43 -0.55
N THR A 420 -16.10 -0.93 -1.27
CA THR A 420 -16.65 -1.65 -2.42
C THR A 420 -15.65 -1.63 -3.57
N VAL A 421 -15.39 -2.77 -4.22
CA VAL A 421 -14.48 -2.90 -5.35
C VAL A 421 -15.21 -3.30 -6.63
N VAL A 422 -15.02 -2.52 -7.69
CA VAL A 422 -15.60 -2.75 -9.03
C VAL A 422 -14.58 -2.44 -10.13
N PHE A 423 -14.81 -2.94 -11.35
CA PHE A 423 -13.99 -2.61 -12.52
C PHE A 423 -14.38 -1.23 -13.09
N ASP A 424 -13.40 -0.40 -13.45
CA ASP A 424 -13.66 0.87 -14.10
C ASP A 424 -13.95 0.68 -15.59
N VAL A 425 -15.24 0.53 -15.92
CA VAL A 425 -15.73 0.41 -17.30
C VAL A 425 -15.44 1.63 -18.19
N LYS A 426 -14.95 2.76 -17.63
CA LYS A 426 -14.58 3.94 -18.44
C LYS A 426 -13.11 3.95 -18.85
N THR A 427 -12.20 3.46 -18.01
CA THR A 427 -10.76 3.36 -18.33
C THR A 427 -10.40 2.01 -18.92
N GLY A 428 -11.12 0.95 -18.53
CA GLY A 428 -10.87 -0.43 -18.94
C GLY A 428 -9.65 -1.09 -18.30
N SER A 429 -8.95 -0.41 -17.38
CA SER A 429 -7.60 -0.79 -16.94
C SER A 429 -7.34 -0.73 -15.43
N ASN A 430 -8.26 -0.19 -14.63
CA ASN A 430 -8.14 -0.12 -13.17
C ASN A 430 -9.43 -0.56 -12.46
N LEU A 431 -9.30 -0.82 -11.17
CA LEU A 431 -10.45 -0.97 -10.26
C LEU A 431 -10.83 0.40 -9.68
N ILE A 432 -12.07 0.52 -9.20
CA ILE A 432 -12.54 1.62 -8.35
C ILE A 432 -12.78 1.06 -6.95
N GLN A 433 -12.35 1.81 -5.93
CA GLN A 433 -12.63 1.57 -4.51
C GLN A 433 -13.41 2.74 -3.91
N TRP A 434 -14.49 2.46 -3.19
CA TRP A 434 -15.23 3.49 -2.46
C TRP A 434 -15.64 3.00 -1.07
N PRO A 435 -15.58 3.82 -0.01
CA PRO A 435 -16.11 3.44 1.30
C PRO A 435 -17.55 2.92 1.19
N VAL A 436 -17.86 1.83 1.89
CA VAL A 436 -19.22 1.27 1.93
C VAL A 436 -20.23 2.33 2.38
N GLU A 437 -21.38 2.39 1.71
CA GLU A 437 -22.43 3.42 1.92
C GLU A 437 -22.88 3.55 3.38
N GLU A 438 -22.75 2.49 4.17
CA GLU A 438 -23.07 2.47 5.60
C GLU A 438 -22.21 3.44 6.43
N VAL A 439 -21.00 3.82 5.98
CA VAL A 439 -20.21 4.87 6.66
C VAL A 439 -20.93 6.21 6.66
N GLU A 440 -21.80 6.45 5.67
CA GLU A 440 -22.58 7.68 5.56
C GLU A 440 -23.67 7.75 6.64
N SER A 441 -24.04 6.63 7.27
CA SER A 441 -24.93 6.61 8.45
C SER A 441 -24.30 7.22 9.71
N LEU A 442 -23.00 7.55 9.68
CA LEU A 442 -22.30 8.30 10.73
C LEU A 442 -22.32 9.82 10.48
N ARG A 443 -22.73 10.29 9.28
CA ARG A 443 -22.76 11.72 8.92
C ARG A 443 -23.76 12.47 9.81
N MET A 444 -23.26 13.42 10.60
CA MET A 444 -24.03 14.33 11.45
C MET A 444 -24.18 15.70 10.75
N ASN A 445 -23.89 16.80 11.45
CA ASN A 445 -23.97 18.15 10.90
C ASN A 445 -23.02 18.30 9.70
N SER A 446 -23.50 18.94 8.64
CA SER A 446 -22.69 19.31 7.48
C SER A 446 -22.42 20.81 7.40
N ARG A 447 -21.33 21.18 6.72
CA ARG A 447 -21.03 22.55 6.29
C ARG A 447 -20.52 22.55 4.86
N ASN A 448 -21.01 23.50 4.07
CA ASN A 448 -20.67 23.66 2.66
C ASN A 448 -19.82 24.92 2.45
N PHE A 449 -18.79 24.79 1.61
CA PHE A 449 -17.77 25.80 1.31
C PHE A 449 -17.57 25.93 -0.22
N SER A 450 -18.62 25.68 -1.00
CA SER A 450 -18.56 25.67 -2.47
C SER A 450 -18.39 27.08 -3.04
N GLY A 451 -17.70 27.20 -4.18
CA GLY A 451 -17.51 28.46 -4.89
C GLY A 451 -16.30 29.28 -4.41
N ILE A 452 -15.47 28.76 -3.51
CA ILE A 452 -14.25 29.45 -3.07
C ILE A 452 -13.19 29.36 -4.17
N THR A 453 -12.77 30.52 -4.66
CA THR A 453 -11.60 30.71 -5.51
C THR A 453 -10.32 30.78 -4.65
N VAL A 454 -9.35 29.92 -4.95
CA VAL A 454 -8.11 29.74 -4.21
C VAL A 454 -6.96 30.26 -5.08
N ALA A 455 -6.41 31.41 -4.71
CA ALA A 455 -5.35 32.08 -5.46
C ALA A 455 -3.98 31.37 -5.30
N PRO A 456 -3.04 31.53 -6.26
CA PRO A 456 -1.67 31.05 -6.14
C PRO A 456 -0.99 31.44 -4.83
N GLY A 457 -0.52 30.45 -4.05
CA GLY A 457 0.15 30.65 -2.77
C GLY A 457 -0.78 30.98 -1.59
N SER A 458 -2.08 30.70 -1.69
CA SER A 458 -3.05 30.98 -0.62
C SER A 458 -3.44 29.73 0.19
N VAL A 459 -3.74 29.97 1.47
CA VAL A 459 -4.26 28.99 2.43
C VAL A 459 -5.48 29.62 3.11
N ILE A 460 -6.61 28.93 3.11
CA ILE A 460 -7.93 29.44 3.52
C ILE A 460 -8.47 28.51 4.62
N PRO A 461 -8.67 28.99 5.87
CA PRO A 461 -9.23 28.16 6.94
C PRO A 461 -10.70 27.82 6.66
N LEU A 462 -11.09 26.57 6.91
CA LEU A 462 -12.48 26.13 6.87
C LEU A 462 -13.01 26.06 8.31
N ASP A 463 -14.07 26.81 8.60
CA ASP A 463 -14.73 26.81 9.91
C ASP A 463 -15.56 25.53 10.09
N VAL A 464 -14.89 24.42 10.44
CA VAL A 464 -15.48 23.12 10.73
C VAL A 464 -15.66 22.94 12.25
N ALA A 465 -16.79 22.36 12.67
CA ALA A 465 -17.13 22.25 14.10
C ALA A 465 -16.34 21.16 14.86
N SER A 466 -15.69 20.25 14.13
CA SER A 466 -14.55 19.43 14.58
C SER A 466 -13.69 19.12 13.35
N ALA A 467 -12.40 18.84 13.56
CA ALA A 467 -11.45 18.51 12.49
C ALA A 467 -10.80 17.11 12.64
N THR A 468 -11.17 16.34 13.68
CA THR A 468 -10.57 15.03 13.98
C THR A 468 -11.44 13.85 13.55
N GLN A 469 -12.73 14.09 13.27
CA GLN A 469 -13.72 13.09 12.86
C GLN A 469 -14.57 13.68 11.73
N LEU A 470 -14.13 13.49 10.48
CA LEU A 470 -14.75 14.13 9.32
C LEU A 470 -14.87 13.18 8.13
N ASP A 471 -15.93 13.41 7.35
CA ASP A 471 -16.02 13.06 5.94
C ASP A 471 -15.98 14.37 5.15
N ILE A 472 -15.17 14.45 4.10
CA ILE A 472 -14.98 15.65 3.29
C ILE A 472 -15.09 15.26 1.82
N GLU A 473 -16.02 15.85 1.07
CA GLU A 473 -16.12 15.70 -0.38
C GLU A 473 -15.88 17.04 -1.08
N ALA A 474 -15.07 17.02 -2.14
CA ALA A 474 -14.67 18.21 -2.88
C ALA A 474 -14.57 17.96 -4.39
N GLU A 475 -14.85 19.00 -5.18
CA GLU A 475 -14.52 19.06 -6.60
C GLU A 475 -13.77 20.36 -6.93
N PHE A 476 -12.60 20.22 -7.56
CA PHE A 476 -11.77 21.33 -8.02
C PHE A 476 -11.81 21.45 -9.55
N VAL A 477 -11.75 22.69 -10.03
CA VAL A 477 -11.50 23.05 -11.43
C VAL A 477 -10.40 24.10 -11.47
N ILE A 478 -9.46 23.96 -12.41
CA ILE A 478 -8.41 24.96 -12.68
C ILE A 478 -8.90 25.88 -13.81
N ASP A 479 -8.46 27.14 -13.80
CA ASP A 479 -8.62 28.05 -14.93
C ASP A 479 -8.00 27.48 -16.22
N GLU A 480 -8.80 27.35 -17.28
CA GLU A 480 -8.38 26.88 -18.60
C GLU A 480 -7.26 27.74 -19.20
N ALA A 481 -7.19 29.03 -18.86
CA ALA A 481 -6.12 29.91 -19.29
C ALA A 481 -4.75 29.47 -18.73
N ALA A 482 -4.70 29.03 -17.46
CA ALA A 482 -3.47 28.52 -16.84
C ALA A 482 -3.04 27.17 -17.43
N LEU A 483 -4.02 26.30 -17.74
CA LEU A 483 -3.76 25.04 -18.45
C LEU A 483 -3.19 25.30 -19.85
N THR A 484 -3.79 26.22 -20.60
CA THR A 484 -3.42 26.52 -22.01
C THR A 484 -2.09 27.27 -22.13
N ALA A 485 -1.76 28.15 -21.18
CA ALA A 485 -0.49 28.87 -21.15
C ALA A 485 0.73 27.98 -20.77
N THR A 486 0.48 26.74 -20.31
CA THR A 486 1.52 25.79 -19.89
C THR A 486 1.90 24.86 -21.05
N THR A 487 3.11 25.00 -21.61
CA THR A 487 3.60 24.16 -22.73
C THR A 487 4.25 22.85 -22.29
N GLU A 488 5.12 22.91 -21.29
CA GLU A 488 5.61 21.78 -20.49
C GLU A 488 5.58 22.23 -19.02
N ALA A 489 5.35 21.30 -18.09
CA ALA A 489 5.46 21.58 -16.65
C ALA A 489 5.83 20.30 -15.89
N ASP A 490 6.96 20.33 -15.19
CA ASP A 490 7.35 19.33 -14.20
C ASP A 490 7.32 17.88 -14.71
N VAL A 491 7.80 17.71 -15.95
CA VAL A 491 7.95 16.41 -16.65
C VAL A 491 8.65 15.39 -15.75
N GLY A 492 8.00 14.25 -15.49
CA GLY A 492 8.52 13.22 -14.60
C GLY A 492 8.29 13.45 -13.10
N TYR A 493 7.38 14.35 -12.72
CA TYR A 493 6.93 14.49 -11.33
C TYR A 493 6.49 13.14 -10.72
N ASN A 494 6.83 12.92 -9.45
CA ASN A 494 6.38 11.80 -8.65
C ASN A 494 6.15 12.30 -7.22
N CYS A 495 5.03 11.92 -6.60
CA CYS A 495 4.72 12.26 -5.22
C CYS A 495 5.90 11.91 -4.28
N SER A 496 6.43 10.69 -4.37
CA SER A 496 7.40 10.14 -3.40
C SER A 496 8.81 10.72 -3.46
N THR A 497 9.16 11.43 -4.53
CA THR A 497 10.43 12.16 -4.66
C THR A 497 10.26 13.68 -4.69
N SER A 498 9.03 14.17 -4.54
CA SER A 498 8.72 15.61 -4.48
C SER A 498 9.02 16.20 -3.10
N GLY A 499 9.14 17.53 -3.03
CA GLY A 499 9.14 18.28 -1.76
C GLY A 499 7.75 18.48 -1.14
N GLY A 500 6.81 17.57 -1.39
CA GLY A 500 5.45 17.58 -0.85
C GLY A 500 4.67 18.86 -1.16
N ALA A 501 3.78 19.26 -0.26
CA ALA A 501 2.97 20.47 -0.38
C ALA A 501 3.78 21.78 -0.34
N ALA A 502 5.06 21.73 0.03
CA ALA A 502 5.96 22.88 0.05
C ALA A 502 6.62 23.16 -1.33
N ALA A 503 6.78 22.14 -2.18
CA ALA A 503 7.36 22.29 -3.51
C ALA A 503 6.34 22.90 -4.49
N ARG A 504 6.53 24.18 -4.86
CA ARG A 504 5.62 24.91 -5.76
C ARG A 504 5.88 24.57 -7.23
N GLY A 505 4.86 24.07 -7.91
CA GLY A 505 4.82 23.88 -9.36
C GLY A 505 3.94 24.90 -10.09
N MET A 506 3.84 24.77 -11.40
CA MET A 506 2.99 25.67 -12.21
C MET A 506 1.49 25.44 -11.99
N LEU A 507 1.09 24.17 -11.91
CA LEU A 507 -0.31 23.71 -11.81
C LEU A 507 -0.56 22.84 -10.55
N GLY A 508 0.21 23.05 -9.49
CA GLY A 508 0.10 22.33 -8.21
C GLY A 508 1.20 22.73 -7.21
N PRO A 509 1.15 22.23 -5.97
CA PRO A 509 0.10 21.40 -5.39
C PRO A 509 -1.10 22.23 -4.90
N PHE A 510 -2.31 21.66 -4.96
CA PHE A 510 -3.52 22.25 -4.37
C PHE A 510 -4.48 21.18 -3.86
N GLY A 511 -5.26 21.50 -2.82
CA GLY A 511 -6.17 20.55 -2.19
C GLY A 511 -6.51 20.97 -0.77
N LEU A 512 -6.47 20.02 0.16
CA LEU A 512 -6.83 20.21 1.56
C LEU A 512 -5.64 19.94 2.48
N LEU A 513 -5.55 20.72 3.56
CA LEU A 513 -4.73 20.40 4.73
C LEU A 513 -5.70 19.91 5.82
N VAL A 514 -5.51 18.69 6.31
CA VAL A 514 -6.28 18.08 7.40
C VAL A 514 -5.37 17.85 8.61
N LEU A 515 -5.96 17.70 9.80
CA LEU A 515 -5.23 17.49 11.06
C LEU A 515 -4.07 18.48 11.20
N THR A 516 -4.38 19.75 10.98
CA THR A 516 -3.43 20.87 10.84
C THR A 516 -3.61 21.84 12.00
N ASP A 517 -2.55 22.33 12.62
CA ASP A 517 -2.66 23.31 13.72
C ASP A 517 -2.92 24.73 13.17
N LYS A 518 -3.27 25.65 14.06
CA LYS A 518 -3.55 27.05 13.67
C LYS A 518 -2.34 27.78 13.06
N ALA A 519 -1.10 27.38 13.37
CA ALA A 519 0.11 28.01 12.85
C ALA A 519 0.71 27.32 11.61
N LEU A 520 0.10 26.24 11.09
CA LEU A 520 0.62 25.41 10.00
C LEU A 520 2.01 24.80 10.29
N SER A 521 2.31 24.61 11.58
CA SER A 521 3.51 23.99 12.12
C SER A 521 3.43 22.46 12.14
N GLU A 522 2.22 21.91 12.22
CA GLU A 522 1.85 20.54 11.86
C GLU A 522 0.75 20.57 10.80
N GLN A 523 0.89 19.77 9.74
CA GLN A 523 -0.13 19.62 8.68
C GLN A 523 0.03 18.31 7.92
N THR A 524 -1.09 17.64 7.64
CA THR A 524 -1.18 16.54 6.66
C THR A 524 -1.86 17.07 5.40
N ALA A 525 -1.16 17.07 4.26
CA ALA A 525 -1.69 17.66 3.02
C ALA A 525 -2.16 16.57 2.05
N VAL A 526 -3.39 16.71 1.54
CA VAL A 526 -4.01 15.82 0.54
C VAL A 526 -4.28 16.65 -0.70
N TYR A 527 -3.59 16.36 -1.81
CA TYR A 527 -3.53 17.29 -2.94
C TYR A 527 -3.46 16.66 -4.32
N PHE A 528 -3.91 17.43 -5.30
CA PHE A 528 -3.64 17.21 -6.71
C PHE A 528 -2.43 18.03 -7.17
N TYR A 529 -1.69 17.47 -8.13
CA TYR A 529 -0.62 18.14 -8.85
C TYR A 529 -0.75 17.77 -10.33
N LEU A 530 -0.87 18.76 -11.22
CA LEU A 530 -0.93 18.47 -12.66
C LEU A 530 0.43 18.72 -13.31
N ALA A 531 1.08 17.67 -13.79
CA ALA A 531 2.24 17.77 -14.66
C ALA A 531 1.78 17.84 -16.13
N ARG A 532 2.54 18.52 -16.99
CA ARG A 532 2.37 18.41 -18.46
C ARG A 532 3.62 17.79 -19.06
N GLU A 533 3.42 16.59 -19.60
CA GLU A 533 4.44 15.75 -20.23
C GLU A 533 4.88 16.30 -21.60
N ARG A 534 6.00 15.80 -22.13
CA ARG A 534 6.61 16.25 -23.41
C ARG A 534 5.77 15.94 -24.66
N ASP A 535 4.81 15.03 -24.56
CA ASP A 535 3.78 14.76 -25.57
C ASP A 535 2.66 15.81 -25.54
N GLY A 536 2.75 16.81 -24.65
CA GLY A 536 1.74 17.82 -24.38
C GLY A 536 0.60 17.31 -23.49
N ARG A 537 0.59 16.04 -23.07
CA ARG A 537 -0.49 15.45 -22.29
C ARG A 537 -0.44 15.93 -20.84
N LEU A 538 -1.62 16.27 -20.32
CA LEU A 538 -1.79 16.61 -18.91
C LEU A 538 -1.90 15.33 -18.09
N ARG A 539 -1.14 15.24 -17.00
CA ARG A 539 -1.08 14.08 -16.10
C ARG A 539 -1.43 14.54 -14.68
N ALA A 540 -2.55 14.06 -14.18
CA ALA A 540 -2.92 14.28 -12.78
C ALA A 540 -2.16 13.31 -11.88
N HIS A 541 -1.48 13.86 -10.88
CA HIS A 541 -0.97 13.14 -9.72
C HIS A 541 -1.86 13.45 -8.53
N PHE A 542 -2.08 12.45 -7.70
CA PHE A 542 -2.76 12.56 -6.43
C PHE A 542 -1.81 12.10 -5.33
N CYS A 543 -1.57 12.96 -4.35
CA CYS A 543 -0.54 12.77 -3.33
C CYS A 543 -1.07 13.07 -1.91
N GLN A 544 -0.49 12.40 -0.94
CA GLN A 544 -0.66 12.65 0.50
C GLN A 544 0.72 12.88 1.12
N ASP A 545 0.91 14.03 1.76
CA ASP A 545 2.19 14.49 2.32
C ASP A 545 2.13 14.45 3.85
N GLU A 546 2.87 13.50 4.40
CA GLU A 546 3.03 13.21 5.83
C GLU A 546 4.22 13.99 6.42
N SER A 547 5.06 14.65 5.61
CA SER A 547 6.39 15.19 5.99
C SER A 547 6.35 16.16 7.16
N ARG A 548 5.25 16.91 7.29
CA ARG A 548 4.97 17.85 8.39
C ARG A 548 3.74 17.47 9.22
N SER A 549 3.27 16.22 9.16
CA SER A 549 2.10 15.73 9.92
C SER A 549 2.27 15.72 11.43
N SER A 550 3.50 15.87 11.93
CA SER A 550 3.84 15.82 13.35
C SER A 550 5.20 16.48 13.63
N LYS A 551 5.40 17.01 14.84
CA LYS A 551 6.70 17.42 15.38
C LYS A 551 7.50 16.25 16.00
N ALA A 552 6.88 15.10 16.24
CA ALA A 552 7.56 13.91 16.77
C ALA A 552 8.67 13.41 15.80
N ASN A 553 9.77 12.91 16.36
CA ASN A 553 10.93 12.41 15.63
C ASN A 553 10.96 10.88 15.49
N ASP A 554 10.23 10.15 16.33
CA ASP A 554 10.20 8.68 16.39
C ASP A 554 9.13 8.05 15.49
N ILE A 555 8.66 8.76 14.46
CA ILE A 555 7.65 8.30 13.50
C ILE A 555 8.18 8.32 12.05
N VAL A 556 7.60 7.50 11.19
CA VAL A 556 7.81 7.54 9.73
C VAL A 556 6.98 8.67 9.13
N LYS A 557 7.57 9.42 8.19
CA LYS A 557 6.91 10.48 7.42
C LYS A 557 7.40 10.42 5.98
N ARG A 558 6.49 10.33 5.03
CA ARG A 558 6.76 10.26 3.58
C ARG A 558 5.95 11.31 2.82
N VAL A 559 6.19 11.40 1.53
CA VAL A 559 5.14 11.79 0.58
C VAL A 559 4.76 10.52 -0.18
N VAL A 560 3.47 10.22 -0.27
CA VAL A 560 2.93 9.02 -0.92
C VAL A 560 1.87 9.41 -1.95
N GLY A 561 1.53 8.49 -2.85
CA GLY A 561 0.60 8.74 -3.95
C GLY A 561 1.13 8.31 -5.31
N SER A 562 0.35 8.60 -6.35
CA SER A 562 0.59 8.12 -7.71
C SER A 562 -0.11 9.00 -8.75
N THR A 563 -0.15 8.57 -10.01
CA THR A 563 -1.05 9.16 -11.01
C THR A 563 -2.52 8.81 -10.70
N VAL A 564 -3.43 9.58 -11.29
CA VAL A 564 -4.87 9.26 -11.29
C VAL A 564 -5.45 9.52 -12.69
N PRO A 565 -6.18 8.56 -13.29
CA PRO A 565 -6.87 8.80 -14.55
C PRO A 565 -7.97 9.84 -14.36
N VAL A 566 -7.90 10.96 -15.07
CA VAL A 566 -8.94 11.99 -15.17
C VAL A 566 -9.40 12.01 -16.63
N LEU A 567 -10.69 11.82 -16.88
CA LEU A 567 -11.22 11.73 -18.25
C LEU A 567 -11.77 13.08 -18.72
N ASP A 568 -11.91 13.25 -20.03
CA ASP A 568 -12.38 14.51 -20.62
C ASP A 568 -13.73 14.95 -20.05
N GLY A 569 -13.77 16.20 -19.56
CA GLY A 569 -14.94 16.78 -18.90
C GLY A 569 -15.15 16.38 -17.43
N GLU A 570 -14.35 15.48 -16.86
CA GLU A 570 -14.36 15.22 -15.42
C GLU A 570 -13.67 16.36 -14.64
N LYS A 571 -14.26 16.75 -13.50
CA LYS A 571 -13.58 17.60 -12.51
C LYS A 571 -12.59 16.77 -11.70
N LEU A 572 -11.67 17.43 -11.00
CA LEU A 572 -10.82 16.81 -10.01
C LEU A 572 -11.61 16.61 -8.72
N SER A 573 -12.08 15.39 -8.47
CA SER A 573 -12.95 15.01 -7.36
C SER A 573 -12.18 14.24 -6.29
N LEU A 574 -12.44 14.60 -5.03
CA LEU A 574 -11.72 14.13 -3.84
C LEU A 574 -12.72 13.81 -2.73
N ARG A 575 -12.55 12.65 -2.07
CA ARG A 575 -13.11 12.39 -0.74
C ARG A 575 -11.99 12.15 0.27
N ILE A 576 -12.16 12.59 1.50
CA ILE A 576 -11.25 12.31 2.62
C ILE A 576 -12.09 11.85 3.83
N LEU A 577 -11.74 10.70 4.41
CA LEU A 577 -12.15 10.31 5.76
C LEU A 577 -11.00 10.65 6.71
N VAL A 578 -11.31 11.39 7.78
CA VAL A 578 -10.37 11.75 8.85
C VAL A 578 -10.88 11.14 10.15
N ASP A 579 -10.08 10.30 10.79
CA ASP A 579 -10.44 9.67 12.06
C ASP A 579 -9.21 9.59 12.98
N HIS A 580 -8.95 10.69 13.68
CA HIS A 580 -7.81 10.84 14.59
C HIS A 580 -6.47 10.47 13.95
N SER A 581 -5.89 9.29 14.22
CA SER A 581 -4.57 8.91 13.67
C SER A 581 -4.60 8.30 12.26
N ILE A 582 -5.73 8.28 11.55
CA ILE A 582 -5.82 7.84 10.14
C ILE A 582 -6.46 8.90 9.23
N VAL A 583 -5.92 9.00 8.01
CA VAL A 583 -6.49 9.75 6.89
C VAL A 583 -6.55 8.82 5.66
N GLU A 584 -7.76 8.45 5.26
CA GLU A 584 -8.02 7.77 3.99
C GLU A 584 -8.51 8.78 2.96
N SER A 585 -7.92 8.82 1.77
CA SER A 585 -8.32 9.74 0.70
C SER A 585 -8.48 9.06 -0.66
N PHE A 586 -9.47 9.54 -1.43
CA PHE A 586 -10.00 8.89 -2.63
C PHE A 586 -10.13 9.91 -3.76
N ALA A 587 -9.32 9.76 -4.82
CA ALA A 587 -9.36 10.62 -6.00
C ALA A 587 -10.15 9.99 -7.16
N GLN A 588 -10.79 10.84 -7.97
CA GLN A 588 -11.64 10.46 -9.11
C GLN A 588 -12.66 9.37 -8.76
N LYS A 589 -13.35 9.56 -7.64
CA LYS A 589 -14.33 8.62 -7.08
C LYS A 589 -13.78 7.22 -6.79
N GLY A 590 -12.48 7.10 -6.51
CA GLY A 590 -11.87 5.85 -6.07
C GLY A 590 -10.90 5.17 -7.03
N ARG A 591 -10.47 5.83 -8.12
CA ARG A 591 -9.45 5.28 -9.03
C ARG A 591 -8.06 5.21 -8.40
N THR A 592 -7.74 6.18 -7.54
CA THR A 592 -6.49 6.23 -6.78
C THR A 592 -6.83 6.51 -5.32
N CYS A 593 -6.43 5.61 -4.42
CA CYS A 593 -6.65 5.72 -2.98
C CYS A 593 -5.31 5.88 -2.24
N ILE A 594 -5.32 6.63 -1.13
CA ILE A 594 -4.13 6.82 -0.29
C ILE A 594 -4.53 6.81 1.19
N THR A 595 -3.93 5.91 1.96
CA THR A 595 -4.12 5.76 3.41
C THR A 595 -2.84 6.15 4.15
N SER A 596 -2.89 7.14 5.03
CA SER A 596 -1.76 7.51 5.90
C SER A 596 -2.15 7.39 7.36
N ARG A 597 -1.17 7.05 8.18
CA ARG A 597 -1.25 7.20 9.63
C ARG A 597 -0.45 8.41 10.08
N VAL A 598 -1.04 9.22 10.95
CA VAL A 598 -0.51 10.52 11.35
C VAL A 598 -0.66 10.74 12.84
N TYR A 599 0.35 11.34 13.45
CA TYR A 599 0.49 11.40 14.91
C TYR A 599 0.86 12.83 15.36
N PRO A 600 0.04 13.86 15.06
CA PRO A 600 0.29 15.22 15.49
C PRO A 600 0.43 15.33 17.01
N THR A 601 1.19 16.34 17.43
CA THR A 601 1.52 16.63 18.84
C THR A 601 0.74 17.86 19.35
N GLU A 602 0.34 18.75 18.45
CA GLU A 602 -0.42 19.97 18.71
C GLU A 602 -1.73 20.02 17.92
N ALA A 603 -1.77 19.46 16.70
CA ALA A 603 -2.98 19.42 15.87
C ALA A 603 -3.98 18.31 16.29
N ILE A 604 -4.28 18.23 17.58
CA ILE A 604 -5.13 17.23 18.23
C ILE A 604 -6.37 17.87 18.89
N TYR A 605 -7.36 17.05 19.26
CA TYR A 605 -8.62 17.46 19.90
C TYR A 605 -9.24 18.76 19.30
N GLY A 606 -9.33 19.83 20.10
CA GLY A 606 -9.92 21.12 19.75
C GLY A 606 -8.97 22.08 19.03
N ASP A 607 -7.72 21.70 18.76
CA ASP A 607 -6.72 22.53 18.08
C ASP A 607 -6.43 22.09 16.63
N ALA A 608 -6.85 20.88 16.26
CA ALA A 608 -6.94 20.44 14.88
C ALA A 608 -7.84 21.35 14.03
N ARG A 609 -7.43 21.68 12.80
CA ARG A 609 -8.15 22.49 11.81
C ARG A 609 -8.12 21.81 10.44
N VAL A 610 -8.97 22.30 9.54
CA VAL A 610 -8.92 21.99 8.10
C VAL A 610 -8.72 23.29 7.32
N PHE A 611 -7.87 23.25 6.30
CA PHE A 611 -7.65 24.36 5.38
C PHE A 611 -7.80 23.91 3.92
N LEU A 612 -8.29 24.81 3.08
CA LEU A 612 -8.22 24.72 1.63
C LEU A 612 -6.96 25.45 1.17
N PHE A 613 -6.14 24.86 0.31
CA PHE A 613 -4.88 25.47 -0.12
C PHE A 613 -4.61 25.34 -1.62
N ASN A 614 -3.88 26.32 -2.16
CA ASN A 614 -3.31 26.29 -3.50
C ASN A 614 -1.89 26.88 -3.45
N ASN A 615 -0.87 26.04 -3.56
CA ASN A 615 0.53 26.46 -3.57
C ASN A 615 1.14 26.48 -5.00
N ALA A 616 0.33 26.32 -6.05
CA ALA A 616 0.75 26.55 -7.43
C ALA A 616 1.25 27.99 -7.65
N THR A 617 2.03 28.23 -8.70
CA THR A 617 2.50 29.57 -9.07
C THR A 617 1.57 30.30 -10.04
N ASN A 618 1.04 29.59 -11.05
CA ASN A 618 0.26 30.20 -12.14
C ASN A 618 -1.21 29.77 -12.20
N ALA A 619 -1.59 28.67 -11.55
CA ALA A 619 -2.97 28.17 -11.55
C ALA A 619 -3.86 28.84 -10.49
N VAL A 620 -4.97 29.44 -10.90
CA VAL A 620 -6.11 29.72 -10.01
C VAL A 620 -6.99 28.47 -9.94
N VAL A 621 -7.36 28.07 -8.72
CA VAL A 621 -8.18 26.88 -8.46
C VAL A 621 -9.54 27.33 -7.94
N ILE A 622 -10.62 26.70 -8.42
CA ILE A 622 -12.00 26.97 -7.98
C ILE A 622 -12.57 25.69 -7.38
N THR A 623 -12.97 25.74 -6.11
CA THR A 623 -13.81 24.69 -5.52
C THR A 623 -15.22 24.78 -6.12
N LYS A 624 -15.58 23.87 -7.02
CA LYS A 624 -16.94 23.81 -7.60
C LYS A 624 -17.95 23.24 -6.60
N SER A 625 -17.50 22.29 -5.79
CA SER A 625 -18.19 21.84 -4.58
C SER A 625 -17.16 21.57 -3.48
N LEU A 626 -17.55 21.80 -2.23
CA LEU A 626 -16.81 21.39 -1.03
C LEU A 626 -17.79 21.26 0.12
N THR A 627 -17.96 20.06 0.66
CA THR A 627 -18.83 19.78 1.81
C THR A 627 -18.07 18.96 2.83
N THR A 628 -18.23 19.29 4.10
CA THR A 628 -17.71 18.54 5.25
C THR A 628 -18.88 18.03 6.07
N TRP A 629 -18.78 16.83 6.63
CA TRP A 629 -19.70 16.27 7.62
C TRP A 629 -18.92 15.85 8.85
N GLN A 630 -19.42 16.18 10.04
CA GLN A 630 -18.93 15.56 11.28
C GLN A 630 -19.35 14.08 11.29
N LEU A 631 -18.43 13.18 11.65
CA LEU A 631 -18.73 11.75 11.80
C LEU A 631 -18.90 11.37 13.28
N ASN A 632 -20.02 10.70 13.59
CA ASN A 632 -20.26 10.10 14.89
C ASN A 632 -19.32 8.89 15.12
N SER A 633 -19.11 8.51 16.38
CA SER A 633 -18.46 7.23 16.68
C SER A 633 -19.37 6.05 16.33
N THR A 634 -18.76 4.89 16.09
CA THR A 634 -19.44 3.60 15.93
C THR A 634 -19.81 2.95 17.26
N TYR A 635 -19.22 3.41 18.37
CA TYR A 635 -19.42 2.88 19.73
C TYR A 635 -19.22 1.36 19.83
N ASN A 636 -18.21 0.83 19.14
CA ASN A 636 -17.83 -0.59 19.16
C ASN A 636 -17.64 -1.07 20.61
N HIS A 637 -18.23 -2.21 20.98
CA HIS A 637 -18.23 -2.67 22.37
C HIS A 637 -18.21 -4.21 22.50
N PRO A 638 -17.82 -4.76 23.67
CA PRO A 638 -17.89 -6.20 23.92
C PRO A 638 -19.33 -6.72 23.87
N TYR A 639 -19.51 -7.90 23.29
CA TYR A 639 -20.76 -8.65 23.40
C TYR A 639 -20.95 -9.19 24.82
N ASP A 640 -22.10 -8.89 25.40
CA ASP A 640 -22.47 -9.32 26.76
C ASP A 640 -23.50 -10.47 26.69
N SER A 641 -23.00 -11.70 26.86
CA SER A 641 -23.82 -12.91 26.84
C SER A 641 -24.88 -12.94 27.96
N SER A 642 -24.71 -12.19 29.05
CA SER A 642 -25.70 -12.12 30.14
C SER A 642 -26.95 -11.32 29.77
N LYS A 643 -26.86 -10.45 28.77
CA LYS A 643 -27.99 -9.67 28.21
C LYS A 643 -28.71 -10.40 27.07
N GLY A 644 -28.14 -11.51 26.58
CA GLY A 644 -28.70 -12.30 25.49
C GLY A 644 -29.01 -11.46 24.24
N PHE A 645 -30.05 -11.85 23.50
CA PHE A 645 -30.41 -11.16 22.25
C PHE A 645 -31.08 -9.78 22.43
N SER A 646 -31.25 -9.25 23.66
CA SER A 646 -31.93 -7.95 23.84
C SER A 646 -31.08 -6.74 23.43
N LEU A 647 -29.75 -6.88 23.37
CA LEU A 647 -28.83 -5.81 22.97
C LEU A 647 -28.95 -5.44 21.48
N PHE A 648 -29.33 -6.40 20.64
CA PHE A 648 -29.41 -6.26 19.18
C PHE A 648 -30.67 -5.52 18.66
N ARG A 649 -31.41 -4.82 19.53
CA ARG A 649 -32.53 -3.92 19.12
C ARG A 649 -32.11 -2.45 19.02
N THR A 650 -30.85 -2.15 19.29
CA THR A 650 -30.25 -0.80 19.34
C THR A 650 -28.97 -0.68 18.50
N LEU A 651 -28.76 -1.63 17.59
CA LEU A 651 -27.70 -1.69 16.58
C LEU A 651 -28.34 -1.95 15.22
#